data_AF-A0A4Y3QX12-F1
#
_entry.id   AF-A0A4Y3QX12-F1
#
_cell.length_a   1.000
_cell.length_b   1.000
_cell.length_c   1.000
_cell.angle_alpha   90.00
_cell.angle_beta   90.00
_cell.angle_gamma   90.00
#
_symmetry.space_group_name_H-M   'P 1'
#
loop_
_entity.id
_entity.type
_entity.pdbx_description
1 polymer ?
#
loop_
_entity_poly.entity_id
_entity_poly.type
_entity_poly.pdbx_seq_one_letter_code
_entity_poly.pdbx_strand_id
1 'polypeptide(L)'
;MRRSRPSPVALAALTASVLTVTALGSPAFAAEDDSARSDTSAGPGKSKRGAGKAFRQPDKSFAVYVGKNRSATGHTMLGGFGHEPSSHWMEVVPAQDHPKGSKITVGATDEADMPGKLTKIPQARHTYRYLTSNYSEFTGMPAPLTNGGLNEKGLAARDVWSNSRKELLDMTPKDQTGPQYSDLSRIAMERAGSAREAVQILGDLIDKHGYTTYGGNSHLFADANEGWVFLEFAGGKGLWAAQRLGPDDIRVSYPGYIKKFPTDAVNGKNPDFIGSKNLVSFAEKKGWYDPDKDKSFDLQKVYQEPFPTKSFPVGKKADPKDPAPYRNPVSLEAEFREFGKIRLEDMMRIVRDPRWSDDRSGYGQVAEIDPDLKDPQLATLWMAPTAAVTAPYIPVAIGTRKLPVEYTQHRYLTARASADYLDPEYAEQEATESATQTFKRLMYATCARPRQYLGEVTDAFEGFEAQQIKEWKKVQKTAGDDPDKAAGVLTDYTNQQALDGLKLGNHLLDDILDRSRADGGLHKPDKPEDTPKDDGSTASARSQSMSLRGDEPSRQRMNCDVGGGWADGSALDRAGHYGDPDKVPDYASARISGNAAASADSADDDSDPAWQTWTPWAIAAVSLLAGAAALWRSRRRA
;
A
#
# COMPACT_ATOMS: atom_id res chain seq x y z
N MET A 1 -30.29 58.33 36.68
CA MET A 1 -30.90 57.95 37.97
C MET A 1 -30.81 56.43 38.13
N ARG A 2 -30.35 55.96 39.31
CA ARG A 2 -30.28 54.57 39.85
C ARG A 2 -29.33 53.58 39.12
N ARG A 3 -28.15 53.21 39.67
CA ARG A 3 -27.83 52.21 40.75
C ARG A 3 -28.59 50.88 40.51
N SER A 4 -27.98 49.69 40.43
CA SER A 4 -27.03 49.04 41.35
C SER A 4 -26.44 47.72 40.77
N ARG A 5 -25.31 47.24 41.35
CA ARG A 5 -24.47 46.05 41.04
C ARG A 5 -25.16 44.67 41.28
N PRO A 6 -24.50 43.52 40.98
CA PRO A 6 -23.53 42.91 41.92
C PRO A 6 -22.18 42.41 41.31
N SER A 7 -21.17 42.29 42.17
CA SER A 7 -19.90 41.50 42.04
C SER A 7 -20.02 40.29 43.00
N PRO A 8 -19.08 39.30 43.14
CA PRO A 8 -17.68 39.27 42.70
C PRO A 8 -17.14 37.92 42.15
N VAL A 9 -15.96 37.97 41.52
CA VAL A 9 -15.03 36.83 41.38
C VAL A 9 -13.90 37.05 42.38
N ALA A 10 -13.64 36.03 43.19
CA ALA A 10 -12.55 36.01 44.17
C ALA A 10 -11.24 35.58 43.50
N LEU A 11 -10.18 36.34 43.79
CA LEU A 11 -8.79 36.06 43.50
C LEU A 11 -8.04 36.02 44.84
N ALA A 12 -7.24 34.99 45.07
CA ALA A 12 -6.12 34.97 46.00
C ALA A 12 -5.26 33.74 45.69
N ALA A 13 -3.93 33.69 45.81
CA ALA A 13 -2.81 34.63 45.85
C ALA A 13 -1.59 33.75 46.11
N LEU A 14 -0.41 34.01 45.52
CA LEU A 14 0.89 33.70 46.15
C LEU A 14 2.05 34.45 45.46
N THR A 15 2.38 35.59 46.08
CA THR A 15 3.72 36.12 46.46
C THR A 15 4.88 36.33 45.45
N ALA A 16 5.37 37.58 45.46
CA ALA A 16 6.61 38.16 44.91
C ALA A 16 7.86 37.87 45.79
N SER A 17 9.14 38.07 45.41
CA SER A 17 9.79 39.35 45.03
C SER A 17 11.27 39.23 44.60
N VAL A 18 11.67 39.97 43.55
CA VAL A 18 12.76 40.99 43.37
C VAL A 18 14.26 40.76 43.73
N LEU A 19 15.14 41.36 42.87
CA LEU A 19 16.54 41.90 42.99
C LEU A 19 17.60 41.15 42.13
N THR A 20 18.54 41.74 41.36
CA THR A 20 18.96 43.13 41.03
C THR A 20 19.86 43.10 39.77
N VAL A 21 19.90 44.21 39.02
CA VAL A 21 20.81 44.47 37.88
C VAL A 21 22.15 45.03 38.36
N THR A 22 23.25 44.64 37.72
CA THR A 22 24.46 45.49 37.60
C THR A 22 25.02 45.40 36.18
N ALA A 23 25.35 46.57 35.63
CA ALA A 23 25.93 46.82 34.31
C ALA A 23 27.38 47.30 34.45
N LEU A 24 28.10 47.37 33.32
CA LEU A 24 29.29 48.18 32.93
C LEU A 24 30.30 47.28 32.20
N GLY A 25 30.82 47.56 31.01
CA GLY A 25 30.69 48.70 30.10
C GLY A 25 31.45 48.42 28.79
N SER A 26 31.17 49.20 27.75
CA SER A 26 31.98 49.30 26.52
C SER A 26 32.82 50.58 26.55
N PRO A 27 33.99 50.63 25.89
CA PRO A 27 34.14 51.39 24.61
C PRO A 27 35.21 50.73 23.68
N ALA A 28 35.54 51.11 22.44
CA ALA A 28 35.04 51.96 21.36
C ALA A 28 35.90 51.67 20.09
N PHE A 29 35.31 51.85 18.91
CA PHE A 29 35.83 52.21 17.57
C PHE A 29 37.33 52.09 17.18
N ALA A 30 37.62 51.50 16.01
CA ALA A 30 37.95 52.20 14.74
C ALA A 30 38.42 51.22 13.64
N ALA A 31 38.26 51.63 12.37
CA ALA A 31 38.37 50.85 11.13
C ALA A 31 39.78 50.84 10.51
N GLU A 32 40.06 49.85 9.63
CA GLU A 32 40.68 50.05 8.31
C GLU A 32 40.65 48.75 7.44
N ASP A 33 40.52 48.96 6.13
CA ASP A 33 40.57 48.00 5.01
C ASP A 33 41.85 47.14 5.01
N ASP A 34 41.77 45.87 4.61
CA ASP A 34 42.27 45.43 3.29
C ASP A 34 42.06 43.91 3.05
N SER A 35 41.93 43.60 1.77
CA SER A 35 41.84 42.30 1.09
C SER A 35 42.61 41.10 1.66
N ALA A 36 41.94 39.94 1.78
CA ALA A 36 42.47 38.62 1.39
C ALA A 36 41.40 37.51 1.50
N ARG A 37 41.15 36.84 0.37
CA ARG A 37 40.42 35.56 0.31
C ARG A 37 41.13 34.51 1.18
N SER A 38 40.37 33.85 2.06
CA SER A 38 40.64 32.44 2.36
C SER A 38 39.32 31.72 2.62
N ASP A 39 39.02 30.79 1.71
CA ASP A 39 37.99 29.78 1.88
C ASP A 39 38.30 28.94 3.12
N THR A 40 37.30 28.75 3.98
CA THR A 40 37.04 27.51 4.74
C THR A 40 35.84 27.72 5.67
N SER A 41 34.63 27.63 5.12
CA SER A 41 33.46 27.24 5.89
C SER A 41 33.00 25.87 5.40
N ALA A 42 33.19 24.88 6.28
CA ALA A 42 32.71 23.52 6.08
C ALA A 42 31.17 23.54 6.06
N GLY A 43 30.60 23.51 4.86
CA GLY A 43 29.18 23.25 4.65
C GLY A 43 28.85 21.76 4.85
N PRO A 44 27.59 21.42 5.13
CA PRO A 44 27.17 20.03 5.28
C PRO A 44 27.42 19.29 3.97
N GLY A 45 28.18 18.20 4.05
CA GLY A 45 28.62 17.43 2.89
C GLY A 45 27.43 16.96 2.06
N LYS A 46 27.23 17.59 0.91
CA LYS A 46 26.47 16.99 -0.19
C LYS A 46 27.21 15.71 -0.58
N SER A 47 26.71 14.56 -0.15
CA SER A 47 27.13 13.29 -0.73
C SER A 47 26.78 13.37 -2.22
N LYS A 48 27.77 13.63 -3.08
CA LYS A 48 27.65 13.42 -4.52
C LYS A 48 27.42 11.92 -4.71
N ARG A 49 26.17 11.48 -4.72
CA ARG A 49 25.80 10.19 -5.28
C ARG A 49 26.26 10.23 -6.74
N GLY A 50 27.17 9.33 -7.10
CA GLY A 50 27.81 9.32 -8.40
C GLY A 50 26.79 9.31 -9.53
N ALA A 51 26.80 10.36 -10.35
CA ALA A 51 26.24 10.32 -11.69
C ALA A 51 27.00 9.25 -12.47
N GLY A 52 26.38 8.08 -12.70
CA GLY A 52 26.99 7.00 -13.49
C GLY A 52 26.73 5.56 -13.03
N LYS A 53 25.99 5.30 -11.94
CA LYS A 53 25.52 3.93 -11.67
C LYS A 53 24.36 3.59 -12.61
N ALA A 54 24.43 2.41 -13.23
CA ALA A 54 23.36 1.82 -14.04
C ALA A 54 22.01 1.99 -13.34
N PHE A 55 20.94 2.18 -14.13
CA PHE A 55 19.57 2.29 -13.64
C PHE A 55 19.34 1.24 -12.55
N ARG A 56 19.04 1.74 -11.35
CA ARG A 56 19.00 1.02 -10.07
C ARG A 56 18.16 -0.24 -10.25
N GLN A 57 18.68 -1.43 -9.89
CA GLN A 57 17.97 -2.73 -9.96
C GLN A 57 16.54 -2.56 -9.43
N PRO A 58 15.54 -2.49 -10.30
CA PRO A 58 14.25 -1.93 -9.93
C PRO A 58 13.44 -2.91 -9.08
N ASP A 59 12.79 -2.30 -8.10
CA ASP A 59 11.96 -2.94 -7.10
C ASP A 59 10.68 -3.56 -7.70
N LYS A 60 10.04 -4.45 -6.92
CA LYS A 60 9.40 -5.69 -7.35
C LYS A 60 7.86 -5.71 -7.23
N SER A 61 7.09 -4.82 -7.85
CA SER A 61 5.62 -4.94 -7.78
C SER A 61 5.10 -6.26 -8.40
N PHE A 62 4.05 -6.85 -7.83
CA PHE A 62 3.45 -8.12 -8.24
C PHE A 62 1.94 -7.94 -8.38
N ALA A 63 1.36 -8.45 -9.47
CA ALA A 63 -0.08 -8.57 -9.58
C ALA A 63 -0.48 -9.86 -10.29
N VAL A 64 -1.66 -10.36 -9.96
CA VAL A 64 -2.27 -11.53 -10.58
C VAL A 64 -3.75 -11.26 -10.86
N TYR A 65 -4.17 -11.58 -12.07
CA TYR A 65 -5.57 -11.57 -12.52
C TYR A 65 -6.04 -13.00 -12.71
N VAL A 66 -7.25 -13.28 -12.25
CA VAL A 66 -7.96 -14.55 -12.47
C VAL A 66 -9.31 -14.24 -13.09
N GLY A 67 -9.50 -14.69 -14.33
CA GLY A 67 -10.77 -14.55 -15.03
C GLY A 67 -11.87 -15.38 -14.38
N LYS A 68 -13.12 -14.92 -14.52
CA LYS A 68 -14.30 -15.54 -13.90
C LYS A 68 -14.50 -17.04 -14.16
N ASN A 69 -14.08 -17.56 -15.32
CA ASN A 69 -14.18 -19.00 -15.60
C ASN A 69 -13.06 -19.80 -14.91
N ARG A 70 -12.12 -19.15 -14.23
CA ARG A 70 -11.05 -19.79 -13.44
C ARG A 70 -11.27 -19.68 -11.94
N SER A 71 -12.19 -18.84 -11.48
CA SER A 71 -12.55 -18.75 -10.08
C SER A 71 -13.64 -19.77 -9.68
N ALA A 72 -13.71 -20.08 -8.38
CA ALA A 72 -14.69 -21.00 -7.81
C ALA A 72 -16.10 -20.39 -7.72
N THR A 73 -16.17 -19.07 -7.59
CA THR A 73 -17.41 -18.29 -7.46
C THR A 73 -17.96 -17.82 -8.81
N GLY A 74 -17.16 -17.86 -9.88
CA GLY A 74 -17.53 -17.24 -11.15
C GLY A 74 -17.31 -15.73 -11.16
N HIS A 75 -16.56 -15.19 -10.20
CA HIS A 75 -16.19 -13.77 -10.12
C HIS A 75 -14.79 -13.54 -10.67
N THR A 76 -14.55 -12.37 -11.24
CA THR A 76 -13.20 -11.95 -11.61
C THR A 76 -12.43 -11.55 -10.35
N MET A 77 -11.14 -11.89 -10.25
CA MET A 77 -10.30 -11.50 -9.12
C MET A 77 -9.04 -10.77 -9.58
N LEU A 78 -8.63 -9.77 -8.81
CA LEU A 78 -7.37 -9.06 -8.97
C LEU A 78 -6.69 -8.89 -7.61
N GLY A 79 -5.41 -9.25 -7.55
CA GLY A 79 -4.64 -9.20 -6.32
C GLY A 79 -3.19 -8.84 -6.59
N GLY A 80 -2.52 -8.30 -5.58
CA GLY A 80 -1.12 -7.91 -5.71
C GLY A 80 -0.66 -6.92 -4.65
N PHE A 81 0.55 -6.41 -4.86
CA PHE A 81 1.17 -5.38 -4.05
C PHE A 81 2.20 -4.57 -4.84
N GLY A 82 2.49 -3.37 -4.35
CA GLY A 82 3.64 -2.56 -4.77
C GLY A 82 4.85 -2.80 -3.88
N HIS A 83 6.05 -2.65 -4.44
CA HIS A 83 7.28 -2.62 -3.66
C HIS A 83 7.76 -1.18 -3.48
N GLU A 84 7.30 -0.51 -2.43
CA GLU A 84 7.47 0.94 -2.32
C GLU A 84 8.38 1.35 -1.14
N PRO A 85 9.24 2.37 -1.33
CA PRO A 85 10.25 2.73 -0.35
C PRO A 85 9.76 3.84 0.60
N SER A 86 8.75 3.63 1.45
CA SER A 86 8.36 4.63 2.48
C SER A 86 7.29 4.16 3.47
N SER A 87 6.66 5.12 4.18
CA SER A 87 5.41 4.92 4.92
C SER A 87 4.30 4.46 3.98
N HIS A 88 3.45 3.57 4.51
CA HIS A 88 2.26 3.07 3.83
C HIS A 88 1.07 3.26 4.75
N TRP A 89 -0.06 3.67 4.18
CA TRP A 89 -1.32 3.76 4.90
C TRP A 89 -2.47 3.32 4.01
N MET A 90 -3.56 2.91 4.65
CA MET A 90 -4.81 2.63 3.96
C MET A 90 -5.67 3.88 3.92
N GLU A 91 -6.43 4.05 2.85
CA GLU A 91 -7.29 5.21 2.71
C GLU A 91 -8.60 4.86 2.01
N VAL A 92 -9.68 5.43 2.55
CA VAL A 92 -11.00 5.45 1.93
C VAL A 92 -11.19 6.84 1.34
N VAL A 93 -10.97 6.97 0.03
CA VAL A 93 -11.08 8.26 -0.66
C VAL A 93 -12.55 8.50 -1.02
N PRO A 94 -13.19 9.60 -0.58
CA PRO A 94 -14.58 9.87 -0.88
C PRO A 94 -14.78 10.28 -2.34
N ALA A 95 -15.98 10.01 -2.87
CA ALA A 95 -16.44 10.62 -4.12
C ALA A 95 -16.54 12.13 -3.93
N GLN A 96 -16.13 12.90 -4.93
CA GLN A 96 -16.02 14.36 -4.82
C GLN A 96 -16.48 15.05 -6.10
N ASP A 97 -17.22 16.14 -5.94
CA ASP A 97 -17.53 17.06 -7.02
C ASP A 97 -16.51 18.20 -7.07
N HIS A 98 -16.04 18.55 -8.26
CA HIS A 98 -15.07 19.60 -8.48
C HIS A 98 -15.63 20.70 -9.36
N PRO A 99 -15.38 22.00 -9.05
CA PRO A 99 -15.75 23.13 -9.91
C PRO A 99 -15.30 22.99 -11.37
N LYS A 100 -16.03 23.63 -12.29
CA LYS A 100 -15.73 23.54 -13.72
C LYS A 100 -14.40 24.22 -13.98
N GLY A 101 -13.49 23.54 -14.66
CA GLY A 101 -12.15 24.05 -14.92
C GLY A 101 -11.13 23.77 -13.82
N SER A 102 -11.49 23.02 -12.77
CA SER A 102 -10.53 22.48 -11.80
C SER A 102 -9.40 21.71 -12.50
N LYS A 103 -8.21 21.75 -11.91
CA LYS A 103 -7.01 21.10 -12.43
C LYS A 103 -6.28 20.35 -11.32
N ILE A 104 -5.67 19.23 -11.66
CA ILE A 104 -4.73 18.51 -10.81
C ILE A 104 -3.30 18.72 -11.31
N THR A 105 -2.34 18.69 -10.39
CA THR A 105 -0.92 18.67 -10.71
C THR A 105 -0.47 17.22 -10.88
N VAL A 106 0.32 16.95 -11.92
CA VAL A 106 0.82 15.61 -12.28
C VAL A 106 2.26 15.67 -12.77
N GLY A 107 2.95 14.52 -12.78
CA GLY A 107 4.31 14.36 -13.27
C GLY A 107 5.35 14.29 -12.15
N ALA A 108 6.60 14.65 -12.44
CA ALA A 108 7.72 14.59 -11.53
C ALA A 108 8.49 15.92 -11.47
N THR A 109 9.30 16.09 -10.42
CA THR A 109 10.22 17.21 -10.22
C THR A 109 11.58 16.92 -10.86
N ASP A 110 12.51 17.87 -10.75
CA ASP A 110 13.89 17.73 -11.20
C ASP A 110 14.75 16.86 -10.26
N GLU A 111 14.24 16.51 -9.08
CA GLU A 111 14.90 15.60 -8.14
C GLU A 111 14.79 14.13 -8.52
N ALA A 112 13.86 13.77 -9.42
CA ALA A 112 13.63 12.39 -9.82
C ALA A 112 14.84 11.77 -10.54
N ASP A 113 15.03 10.45 -10.40
CA ASP A 113 16.09 9.70 -11.09
C ASP A 113 15.98 9.88 -12.63
N MET A 114 14.75 10.02 -13.14
CA MET A 114 14.43 10.48 -14.49
C MET A 114 13.63 11.79 -14.40
N PRO A 115 14.28 12.96 -14.45
CA PRO A 115 13.65 14.25 -14.20
C PRO A 115 12.44 14.55 -15.12
N GLY A 116 11.52 15.35 -14.60
CA GLY A 116 10.36 15.85 -15.32
C GLY A 116 9.96 17.26 -14.89
N LYS A 117 8.82 17.73 -15.40
CA LYS A 117 8.17 18.98 -15.00
C LYS A 117 6.77 18.68 -14.48
N LEU A 118 6.44 19.26 -13.33
CA LEU A 118 5.06 19.26 -12.85
C LEU A 118 4.16 20.03 -13.81
N THR A 119 3.09 19.39 -14.25
CA THR A 119 2.11 19.96 -15.19
C THR A 119 0.71 19.94 -14.62
N LYS A 120 -0.15 20.86 -15.08
CA LYS A 120 -1.56 20.90 -14.67
C LYS A 120 -2.47 20.36 -15.76
N ILE A 121 -3.23 19.32 -15.46
CA ILE A 121 -4.23 18.73 -16.36
C ILE A 121 -5.65 18.92 -15.78
N PRO A 122 -6.70 18.91 -16.61
CA PRO A 122 -8.07 19.02 -16.12
C PRO A 122 -8.43 17.92 -15.11
N GLN A 123 -9.17 18.30 -14.06
CA GLN A 123 -9.84 17.36 -13.16
C GLN A 123 -11.24 17.03 -13.69
N ALA A 124 -11.71 15.80 -13.44
CA ALA A 124 -13.08 15.40 -13.70
C ALA A 124 -14.06 16.23 -12.85
N ARG A 125 -15.29 16.41 -13.34
CA ARG A 125 -16.33 17.15 -12.60
C ARG A 125 -16.81 16.40 -11.37
N HIS A 126 -16.80 15.07 -11.46
CA HIS A 126 -17.12 14.15 -10.39
C HIS A 126 -16.02 13.09 -10.40
N THR A 127 -15.46 12.78 -9.23
CA THR A 127 -14.54 11.66 -9.03
C THR A 127 -15.22 10.60 -8.18
N TYR A 128 -14.94 9.35 -8.51
CA TYR A 128 -15.48 8.21 -7.80
C TYR A 128 -14.82 8.01 -6.44
N ARG A 129 -15.58 7.39 -5.55
CA ARG A 129 -15.09 6.84 -4.29
C ARG A 129 -14.24 5.60 -4.56
N TYR A 130 -13.14 5.44 -3.83
CA TYR A 130 -12.28 4.27 -3.94
C TYR A 130 -11.50 3.97 -2.67
N LEU A 131 -11.07 2.72 -2.55
CA LEU A 131 -10.20 2.19 -1.51
C LEU A 131 -8.80 2.05 -2.07
N THR A 132 -7.78 2.47 -1.33
CA THR A 132 -6.39 2.41 -1.78
C THR A 132 -5.44 2.22 -0.61
N SER A 133 -4.20 1.83 -0.92
CA SER A 133 -3.07 2.10 -0.05
C SER A 133 -2.17 3.13 -0.72
N ASN A 134 -1.77 4.13 0.06
CA ASN A 134 -0.91 5.21 -0.38
C ASN A 134 0.46 5.10 0.27
N TYR A 135 1.45 5.71 -0.37
CA TYR A 135 2.82 5.81 0.14
C TYR A 135 3.42 7.19 -0.13
N SER A 136 4.49 7.53 0.60
CA SER A 136 4.95 8.91 0.71
C SER A 136 6.15 9.28 -0.15
N GLU A 137 6.88 8.30 -0.68
CA GLU A 137 8.13 8.59 -1.40
C GLU A 137 8.33 7.65 -2.58
N PHE A 138 8.49 8.28 -3.73
CA PHE A 138 9.34 7.81 -4.81
C PHE A 138 10.07 9.05 -5.31
N THR A 139 11.40 9.02 -5.37
CA THR A 139 12.20 10.25 -5.47
C THR A 139 11.75 11.15 -6.63
N GLY A 140 11.42 12.41 -6.30
CA GLY A 140 10.96 13.44 -7.22
C GLY A 140 9.51 13.30 -7.71
N MET A 141 8.74 12.34 -7.21
CA MET A 141 7.30 12.23 -7.50
C MET A 141 6.47 12.76 -6.33
N PRO A 142 5.49 13.65 -6.55
CA PRO A 142 4.69 14.21 -5.46
C PRO A 142 3.84 13.15 -4.75
N ALA A 143 3.95 13.09 -3.43
CA ALA A 143 3.07 12.33 -2.57
C ALA A 143 1.69 13.02 -2.43
N PRO A 144 0.61 12.27 -2.07
CA PRO A 144 0.59 10.81 -1.90
C PRO A 144 0.65 10.08 -3.25
N LEU A 145 1.35 8.95 -3.26
CA LEU A 145 1.40 8.05 -4.40
C LEU A 145 0.41 6.90 -4.18
N THR A 146 -0.46 6.70 -5.17
CA THR A 146 -1.50 5.66 -5.25
C THR A 146 -1.16 4.64 -6.34
N ASN A 147 -1.19 3.34 -6.01
CA ASN A 147 -0.83 2.25 -6.94
C ASN A 147 -2.01 1.29 -7.23
N GLY A 148 -3.22 1.83 -7.16
CA GLY A 148 -4.47 1.13 -7.47
C GLY A 148 -5.29 0.84 -6.23
N GLY A 149 -6.24 -0.07 -6.35
CA GLY A 149 -7.31 -0.19 -5.35
C GLY A 149 -8.56 -0.81 -5.93
N LEU A 150 -9.70 -0.46 -5.33
CA LEU A 150 -11.05 -0.80 -5.79
C LEU A 150 -11.92 0.44 -5.72
N ASN A 151 -12.60 0.81 -6.81
CA ASN A 151 -13.53 1.94 -6.81
C ASN A 151 -15.00 1.49 -6.75
N GLU A 152 -15.91 2.44 -6.51
CA GLU A 152 -17.35 2.19 -6.38
C GLU A 152 -18.03 1.71 -7.66
N LYS A 153 -17.31 1.69 -8.79
CA LYS A 153 -17.79 1.12 -10.07
C LYS A 153 -17.36 -0.33 -10.26
N GLY A 154 -16.70 -0.93 -9.26
CA GLY A 154 -16.20 -2.30 -9.35
C GLY A 154 -14.95 -2.44 -10.21
N LEU A 155 -14.23 -1.33 -10.47
CA LEU A 155 -12.93 -1.37 -11.11
C LEU A 155 -11.85 -1.58 -10.04
N ALA A 156 -11.12 -2.68 -10.16
CA ALA A 156 -9.90 -2.94 -9.42
C ALA A 156 -8.65 -2.60 -10.26
N ALA A 157 -7.59 -2.13 -9.61
CA ALA A 157 -6.33 -1.79 -10.28
C ALA A 157 -5.10 -2.21 -9.48
N ARG A 158 -4.04 -2.60 -10.19
CA ARG A 158 -2.69 -2.76 -9.66
C ARG A 158 -1.69 -2.09 -10.58
N ASP A 159 -0.81 -1.31 -10.01
CA ASP A 159 0.42 -0.86 -10.66
C ASP A 159 1.51 -1.94 -10.56
N VAL A 160 2.20 -2.21 -11.67
CA VAL A 160 3.32 -3.14 -11.71
C VAL A 160 4.44 -2.61 -12.58
N TRP A 161 5.65 -2.60 -12.03
CA TRP A 161 6.85 -2.26 -12.76
C TRP A 161 7.05 -3.09 -14.05
N SER A 162 7.47 -2.42 -15.11
CA SER A 162 7.73 -3.01 -16.43
C SER A 162 8.75 -2.15 -17.17
N ASN A 163 10.03 -2.54 -17.16
CA ASN A 163 11.03 -1.70 -17.79
C ASN A 163 10.96 -1.69 -19.30
N SER A 164 11.30 -0.53 -19.82
CA SER A 164 11.68 -0.36 -21.20
C SER A 164 13.14 -0.77 -21.39
N ARG A 165 13.45 -1.21 -22.61
CA ARG A 165 14.82 -1.45 -23.06
C ARG A 165 15.69 -0.21 -22.90
N LYS A 166 16.99 -0.44 -22.70
CA LYS A 166 17.99 0.60 -22.49
C LYS A 166 17.94 1.74 -23.52
N GLU A 167 17.70 1.45 -24.80
CA GLU A 167 17.66 2.48 -25.85
C GLU A 167 16.49 3.46 -25.67
N LEU A 168 15.36 3.03 -25.10
CA LEU A 168 14.28 3.94 -24.73
C LEU A 168 14.65 4.76 -23.49
N LEU A 169 15.31 4.15 -22.49
CA LEU A 169 15.79 4.86 -21.31
C LEU A 169 16.76 5.98 -21.70
N ASP A 170 17.73 5.68 -22.58
CA ASP A 170 18.74 6.61 -23.07
C ASP A 170 18.11 7.75 -23.91
N MET A 171 16.94 7.53 -24.49
CA MET A 171 16.18 8.52 -25.27
C MET A 171 15.23 9.39 -24.42
N THR A 172 15.02 9.07 -23.15
CA THR A 172 14.04 9.78 -22.31
C THR A 172 14.48 11.24 -22.11
N PRO A 173 13.62 12.22 -22.43
CA PRO A 173 13.95 13.63 -22.22
C PRO A 173 14.05 13.94 -20.72
N LYS A 174 14.90 14.89 -20.35
CA LYS A 174 15.03 15.34 -18.94
C LYS A 174 13.90 16.28 -18.50
N ASP A 175 13.08 16.74 -19.43
CA ASP A 175 12.00 17.68 -19.19
C ASP A 175 10.64 17.10 -19.58
N GLN A 176 10.43 15.85 -19.17
CA GLN A 176 9.18 15.11 -19.36
C GLN A 176 7.96 15.89 -18.85
N THR A 177 6.81 15.66 -19.46
CA THR A 177 5.53 16.25 -19.05
C THR A 177 4.43 15.20 -19.06
N GLY A 178 3.33 15.50 -18.39
CA GLY A 178 2.18 14.62 -18.28
C GLY A 178 2.25 13.72 -17.05
N PRO A 179 1.20 12.92 -16.82
CA PRO A 179 1.11 12.07 -15.63
C PRO A 179 2.24 11.05 -15.54
N GLN A 180 2.63 10.73 -14.32
CA GLN A 180 3.46 9.55 -14.01
C GLN A 180 2.56 8.35 -13.65
N TYR A 181 3.13 7.15 -13.46
CA TYR A 181 2.39 5.90 -13.25
C TYR A 181 1.34 5.97 -12.14
N SER A 182 1.68 6.52 -10.99
CA SER A 182 0.81 6.68 -9.84
C SER A 182 -0.29 7.72 -10.08
N ASP A 183 -0.01 8.79 -10.83
CA ASP A 183 -1.05 9.72 -11.30
C ASP A 183 -2.05 8.99 -12.21
N LEU A 184 -1.57 8.16 -13.14
CA LEU A 184 -2.42 7.37 -14.02
C LEU A 184 -3.28 6.39 -13.22
N SER A 185 -2.70 5.67 -12.26
CA SER A 185 -3.46 4.75 -11.41
C SER A 185 -4.51 5.47 -10.56
N ARG A 186 -4.17 6.62 -9.97
CA ARG A 186 -5.11 7.46 -9.21
C ARG A 186 -6.25 7.95 -10.11
N ILE A 187 -5.92 8.45 -11.30
CA ILE A 187 -6.91 8.93 -12.26
C ILE A 187 -7.83 7.81 -12.75
N ALA A 188 -7.33 6.58 -12.92
CA ALA A 188 -8.18 5.43 -13.24
C ALA A 188 -9.20 5.17 -12.13
N MET A 189 -8.78 5.15 -10.86
CA MET A 189 -9.70 4.99 -9.72
C MET A 189 -10.73 6.12 -9.64
N GLU A 190 -10.29 7.37 -9.86
CA GLU A 190 -11.15 8.56 -9.82
C GLU A 190 -12.18 8.61 -10.95
N ARG A 191 -11.91 8.03 -12.13
CA ARG A 191 -12.66 8.36 -13.36
C ARG A 191 -13.21 7.20 -14.17
N ALA A 192 -12.67 5.98 -14.03
CA ALA A 192 -13.05 4.86 -14.88
C ALA A 192 -14.10 3.97 -14.21
N GLY A 193 -15.13 3.59 -14.98
CA GLY A 193 -16.17 2.65 -14.58
C GLY A 193 -15.96 1.21 -15.05
N SER A 194 -14.94 0.96 -15.87
CA SER A 194 -14.57 -0.39 -16.35
C SER A 194 -13.07 -0.48 -16.65
N ALA A 195 -12.54 -1.70 -16.78
CA ALA A 195 -11.13 -1.94 -17.07
C ALA A 195 -10.72 -1.41 -18.45
N ARG A 196 -11.61 -1.55 -19.45
CA ARG A 196 -11.40 -0.95 -20.79
C ARG A 196 -11.43 0.58 -20.74
N GLU A 197 -12.37 1.17 -20.00
CA GLU A 197 -12.46 2.62 -19.91
C GLU A 197 -11.22 3.21 -19.23
N ALA A 198 -10.64 2.52 -18.24
CA ALA A 198 -9.36 2.89 -17.67
C ALA A 198 -8.28 2.97 -18.75
N VAL A 199 -8.11 1.94 -19.58
CA VAL A 199 -7.16 1.92 -20.71
C VAL A 199 -7.37 3.12 -21.65
N GLN A 200 -8.62 3.44 -21.98
CA GLN A 200 -8.95 4.56 -22.86
C GLN A 200 -8.58 5.91 -22.24
N ILE A 201 -8.96 6.13 -20.98
CA ILE A 201 -8.65 7.37 -20.25
C ILE A 201 -7.13 7.55 -20.14
N LEU A 202 -6.39 6.51 -19.77
CA LEU A 202 -4.94 6.61 -19.61
C LEU A 202 -4.23 6.82 -20.95
N GLY A 203 -4.63 6.09 -22.00
CA GLY A 203 -4.12 6.29 -23.35
C GLY A 203 -4.33 7.72 -23.86
N ASP A 204 -5.53 8.26 -23.69
CA ASP A 204 -5.86 9.65 -24.09
C ASP A 204 -5.04 10.69 -23.30
N LEU A 205 -4.80 10.44 -22.01
CA LEU A 205 -3.96 11.31 -21.19
C LEU A 205 -2.51 11.32 -21.68
N ILE A 206 -1.95 10.16 -21.99
CA ILE A 206 -0.58 10.04 -22.52
C ILE A 206 -0.50 10.72 -23.89
N ASP A 207 -1.44 10.46 -24.79
CA ASP A 207 -1.47 11.05 -26.14
C ASP A 207 -1.56 12.59 -26.09
N LYS A 208 -2.29 13.14 -25.11
CA LYS A 208 -2.54 14.59 -25.00
C LYS A 208 -1.50 15.34 -24.19
N HIS A 209 -0.98 14.74 -23.12
CA HIS A 209 -0.16 15.44 -22.13
C HIS A 209 1.28 14.89 -22.02
N GLY A 210 1.57 13.77 -22.67
CA GLY A 210 2.81 13.03 -22.49
C GLY A 210 2.75 12.08 -21.29
N TYR A 211 3.86 11.41 -21.02
CA TYR A 211 4.04 10.50 -19.91
C TYR A 211 5.37 10.81 -19.22
N THR A 212 5.32 11.02 -17.90
CA THR A 212 6.53 11.18 -17.08
C THR A 212 6.94 9.81 -16.55
N THR A 213 7.93 9.21 -17.20
CA THR A 213 8.38 7.85 -16.86
C THR A 213 9.47 7.86 -15.81
N TYR A 214 9.56 6.73 -15.09
CA TYR A 214 10.72 6.36 -14.28
C TYR A 214 11.48 5.17 -14.89
N GLY A 215 11.18 4.76 -16.13
CA GLY A 215 11.86 3.63 -16.79
C GLY A 215 10.92 2.67 -17.51
N GLY A 216 9.63 2.98 -17.56
CA GLY A 216 8.54 2.14 -18.05
C GLY A 216 7.67 1.62 -16.91
N ASN A 217 6.42 1.31 -17.21
CA ASN A 217 5.47 0.81 -16.23
C ASN A 217 4.42 -0.09 -16.87
N SER A 218 3.62 -0.74 -16.03
CA SER A 218 2.39 -1.38 -16.44
C SER A 218 1.30 -1.24 -15.38
N HIS A 219 0.05 -1.25 -15.83
CA HIS A 219 -1.11 -1.40 -14.96
C HIS A 219 -1.89 -2.67 -15.31
N LEU A 220 -2.43 -3.33 -14.30
CA LEU A 220 -3.37 -4.43 -14.44
C LEU A 220 -4.71 -3.99 -13.86
N PHE A 221 -5.69 -3.80 -14.74
CA PHE A 221 -7.06 -3.43 -14.39
C PHE A 221 -7.97 -4.65 -14.47
N ALA A 222 -8.98 -4.70 -13.62
CA ALA A 222 -10.02 -5.72 -13.67
C ALA A 222 -11.37 -5.14 -13.31
N ASP A 223 -12.41 -5.53 -14.03
CA ASP A 223 -13.81 -5.35 -13.64
C ASP A 223 -14.49 -6.73 -13.55
N ALA A 224 -15.81 -6.76 -13.35
CA ALA A 224 -16.52 -8.02 -13.18
C ALA A 224 -16.42 -8.97 -14.40
N ASN A 225 -16.10 -8.45 -15.59
CA ASN A 225 -16.15 -9.19 -16.84
C ASN A 225 -14.79 -9.51 -17.44
N GLU A 226 -13.82 -8.60 -17.30
CA GLU A 226 -12.55 -8.67 -18.00
C GLU A 226 -11.40 -8.04 -17.22
N GLY A 227 -10.19 -8.37 -17.63
CA GLY A 227 -8.98 -7.67 -17.20
C GLY A 227 -8.33 -6.93 -18.36
N TRP A 228 -7.43 -6.00 -18.05
CA TRP A 228 -6.60 -5.32 -19.03
C TRP A 228 -5.19 -5.10 -18.50
N VAL A 229 -4.19 -5.53 -19.26
CA VAL A 229 -2.80 -5.10 -19.11
C VAL A 229 -2.63 -3.81 -19.90
N PHE A 230 -2.15 -2.75 -19.29
CA PHE A 230 -1.73 -1.50 -19.93
C PHE A 230 -0.22 -1.35 -19.73
N LEU A 231 0.53 -1.12 -20.80
CA LEU A 231 1.98 -0.91 -20.78
C LEU A 231 2.31 0.50 -21.22
N GLU A 232 3.15 1.19 -20.46
CA GLU A 232 3.71 2.48 -20.81
C GLU A 232 5.22 2.38 -20.97
N PHE A 233 5.71 2.80 -22.14
CA PHE A 233 7.13 2.73 -22.46
C PHE A 233 7.82 4.08 -22.28
N ALA A 234 9.11 4.02 -21.92
CA ALA A 234 9.99 5.16 -21.79
C ALA A 234 10.32 5.83 -23.15
N GLY A 235 11.20 6.84 -23.13
CA GLY A 235 11.75 7.47 -24.34
C GLY A 235 11.03 8.72 -24.81
N GLY A 236 9.96 9.15 -24.12
CA GLY A 236 9.25 10.39 -24.43
C GLY A 236 8.62 10.40 -25.83
N LYS A 237 8.14 9.24 -26.29
CA LYS A 237 7.54 9.05 -27.63
C LYS A 237 6.04 8.76 -27.60
N GLY A 238 5.40 8.84 -26.43
CA GLY A 238 3.97 8.53 -26.27
C GLY A 238 3.65 7.09 -26.66
N LEU A 239 4.55 6.15 -26.33
CA LEU A 239 4.40 4.74 -26.69
C LEU A 239 3.68 4.03 -25.54
N TRP A 240 2.53 3.45 -25.84
CA TRP A 240 1.77 2.62 -24.92
C TRP A 240 1.00 1.54 -25.67
N ALA A 241 0.68 0.46 -24.98
CA ALA A 241 -0.07 -0.67 -25.54
C ALA A 241 -0.90 -1.33 -24.45
N ALA A 242 -2.01 -1.95 -24.84
CA ALA A 242 -2.90 -2.61 -23.92
C ALA A 242 -3.43 -3.92 -24.50
N GLN A 243 -3.64 -4.90 -23.64
CA GLN A 243 -4.19 -6.21 -23.96
C GLN A 243 -5.33 -6.55 -22.99
N ARG A 244 -6.47 -6.94 -23.54
CA ARG A 244 -7.59 -7.52 -22.81
C ARG A 244 -7.26 -8.93 -22.32
N LEU A 245 -7.74 -9.24 -21.12
CA LEU A 245 -7.72 -10.56 -20.49
C LEU A 245 -9.17 -11.06 -20.41
N GLY A 246 -9.40 -12.25 -20.95
CA GLY A 246 -10.69 -12.89 -21.01
C GLY A 246 -11.05 -13.69 -19.76
N PRO A 247 -12.25 -14.27 -19.73
CA PRO A 247 -12.77 -14.97 -18.55
C PRO A 247 -12.00 -16.25 -18.22
N ASP A 248 -11.26 -16.83 -19.18
CA ASP A 248 -10.47 -18.05 -18.99
C ASP A 248 -8.98 -17.77 -18.68
N ASP A 249 -8.58 -16.50 -18.62
CA ASP A 249 -7.18 -16.13 -18.44
C ASP A 249 -6.75 -16.13 -16.98
N ILE A 250 -5.52 -16.56 -16.76
CA ILE A 250 -4.73 -16.24 -15.57
C ILE A 250 -3.52 -15.46 -16.07
N ARG A 251 -3.32 -14.25 -15.53
CA ARG A 251 -2.21 -13.37 -15.90
C ARG A 251 -1.44 -12.97 -14.65
N VAL A 252 -0.11 -13.13 -14.70
CA VAL A 252 0.80 -12.61 -13.69
C VAL A 252 1.58 -11.46 -14.30
N SER A 253 1.69 -10.36 -13.57
CA SER A 253 2.59 -9.25 -13.87
C SER A 253 3.67 -9.24 -12.80
N TYR A 254 4.87 -9.70 -13.17
CA TYR A 254 6.07 -9.68 -12.32
C TYR A 254 7.39 -9.87 -13.12
N PRO A 255 7.74 -8.98 -14.07
CA PRO A 255 7.11 -7.69 -14.42
C PRO A 255 5.89 -7.82 -15.36
N GLY A 256 5.17 -6.71 -15.60
CA GLY A 256 4.09 -6.67 -16.59
C GLY A 256 4.59 -6.81 -18.03
N TYR A 257 3.79 -7.43 -18.89
CA TYR A 257 4.21 -7.73 -20.27
C TYR A 257 3.05 -7.97 -21.23
N ILE A 258 3.31 -7.75 -22.51
CA ILE A 258 2.50 -8.19 -23.65
C ILE A 258 3.49 -8.81 -24.63
N LYS A 259 3.22 -10.05 -25.10
CA LYS A 259 4.03 -10.66 -26.16
C LYS A 259 3.45 -10.25 -27.51
N LYS A 260 2.66 -11.12 -28.12
CA LYS A 260 2.10 -10.90 -29.45
C LYS A 260 1.07 -9.77 -29.43
N PHE A 261 1.33 -8.72 -30.20
CA PHE A 261 0.43 -7.59 -30.42
C PHE A 261 0.04 -7.51 -31.90
N PRO A 262 -1.27 -7.51 -32.24
CA PRO A 262 -1.73 -7.30 -33.61
C PRO A 262 -1.37 -5.90 -34.09
N THR A 263 -0.57 -5.76 -35.16
CA THR A 263 -0.08 -4.46 -35.62
C THR A 263 -1.19 -3.51 -36.07
N ASP A 264 -2.32 -4.05 -36.52
CA ASP A 264 -3.51 -3.28 -36.91
C ASP A 264 -4.32 -2.75 -35.71
N ALA A 265 -4.03 -3.20 -34.48
CA ALA A 265 -4.69 -2.73 -33.27
C ALA A 265 -4.40 -1.25 -32.97
N VAL A 266 -3.30 -0.69 -33.49
CA VAL A 266 -3.00 0.77 -33.41
C VAL A 266 -4.03 1.63 -34.15
N ASN A 267 -4.88 1.02 -35.00
CA ASN A 267 -5.98 1.69 -35.67
C ASN A 267 -7.23 1.83 -34.78
N GLY A 268 -7.21 1.28 -33.57
CA GLY A 268 -8.26 1.44 -32.55
C GLY A 268 -9.54 0.62 -32.78
N LYS A 269 -9.53 -0.33 -33.72
CA LYS A 269 -10.71 -1.18 -34.03
C LYS A 269 -10.65 -2.57 -33.41
N ASN A 270 -9.50 -2.99 -32.90
CA ASN A 270 -9.33 -4.31 -32.32
C ASN A 270 -10.02 -4.37 -30.95
N PRO A 271 -10.86 -5.39 -30.68
CA PRO A 271 -11.53 -5.50 -29.40
C PRO A 271 -10.57 -5.83 -28.26
N ASP A 272 -9.54 -6.66 -28.49
CA ASP A 272 -8.71 -7.20 -27.43
C ASP A 272 -7.37 -6.45 -27.26
N PHE A 273 -7.05 -5.53 -28.17
CA PHE A 273 -5.81 -4.79 -28.16
C PHE A 273 -6.03 -3.33 -28.53
N ILE A 274 -5.35 -2.44 -27.80
CA ILE A 274 -5.35 -1.00 -28.05
C ILE A 274 -3.91 -0.52 -27.91
N GLY A 275 -3.46 0.45 -28.69
CA GLY A 275 -2.11 1.01 -28.50
C GLY A 275 -1.95 2.34 -29.20
N SER A 276 -0.85 3.04 -28.89
CA SER A 276 -0.56 4.32 -29.47
C SER A 276 -0.38 4.22 -30.99
N LYS A 277 -0.83 5.25 -31.73
CA LYS A 277 -0.85 5.24 -33.21
C LYS A 277 0.54 5.05 -33.83
N ASN A 278 1.59 5.46 -33.14
CA ASN A 278 2.97 5.37 -33.58
C ASN A 278 3.70 4.09 -33.09
N LEU A 279 3.02 3.19 -32.35
CA LEU A 279 3.66 2.05 -31.71
C LEU A 279 4.37 1.12 -32.72
N VAL A 280 3.77 0.82 -33.87
CA VAL A 280 4.39 -0.09 -34.85
C VAL A 280 5.44 0.65 -35.69
N SER A 281 5.08 1.81 -36.25
CA SER A 281 5.96 2.57 -37.14
C SER A 281 7.23 3.08 -36.43
N PHE A 282 7.18 3.31 -35.12
CA PHE A 282 8.37 3.64 -34.34
C PHE A 282 9.36 2.46 -34.28
N ALA A 283 8.88 1.24 -34.03
CA ALA A 283 9.73 0.04 -33.99
C ALA A 283 10.38 -0.24 -35.34
N GLU A 284 9.61 -0.13 -36.43
CA GLU A 284 10.12 -0.30 -37.80
C GLU A 284 11.23 0.70 -38.11
N LYS A 285 11.00 1.99 -37.79
CA LYS A 285 12.01 3.04 -37.98
C LYS A 285 13.29 2.81 -37.18
N LYS A 286 13.17 2.17 -36.01
CA LYS A 286 14.32 1.80 -35.17
C LYS A 286 15.00 0.50 -35.60
N GLY A 287 14.43 -0.25 -36.55
CA GLY A 287 14.89 -1.57 -36.94
C GLY A 287 14.71 -2.62 -35.83
N TRP A 288 13.78 -2.37 -34.89
CA TRP A 288 13.46 -3.30 -33.80
C TRP A 288 12.38 -4.31 -34.17
N TYR A 289 11.69 -4.05 -35.27
CA TYR A 289 10.69 -4.92 -35.87
C TYR A 289 10.77 -4.80 -37.40
N ASP A 290 10.70 -5.94 -38.07
CA ASP A 290 10.67 -6.04 -39.53
C ASP A 290 9.49 -6.95 -39.93
N PRO A 291 8.40 -6.40 -40.51
CA PRO A 291 7.21 -7.18 -40.84
C PRO A 291 7.46 -8.28 -41.87
N ASP A 292 8.53 -8.20 -42.66
CA ASP A 292 8.89 -9.22 -43.65
C ASP A 292 9.70 -10.38 -43.05
N LYS A 293 10.36 -10.14 -41.90
CA LYS A 293 11.24 -11.14 -41.24
C LYS A 293 10.67 -11.69 -39.94
N ASP A 294 9.95 -10.87 -39.18
CA ASP A 294 9.46 -11.23 -37.86
C ASP A 294 8.10 -11.92 -37.93
N LYS A 295 7.97 -13.05 -37.22
CA LYS A 295 6.73 -13.84 -37.20
C LYS A 295 5.57 -13.16 -36.47
N SER A 296 5.87 -12.19 -35.61
CA SER A 296 4.89 -11.46 -34.80
C SER A 296 5.54 -10.23 -34.18
N PHE A 297 4.76 -9.17 -33.98
CA PHE A 297 5.19 -8.03 -33.18
C PHE A 297 5.12 -8.37 -31.69
N ASP A 298 6.27 -8.77 -31.11
CA ASP A 298 6.42 -9.19 -29.70
C ASP A 298 6.87 -8.01 -28.83
N LEU A 299 5.94 -7.33 -28.14
CA LEU A 299 6.26 -6.07 -27.45
C LEU A 299 7.32 -6.24 -26.35
N GLN A 300 7.35 -7.39 -25.68
CA GLN A 300 8.38 -7.68 -24.67
C GLN A 300 9.77 -7.72 -25.28
N LYS A 301 9.93 -8.28 -26.49
CA LYS A 301 11.21 -8.28 -27.20
C LYS A 301 11.54 -6.94 -27.84
N VAL A 302 10.53 -6.23 -28.33
CA VAL A 302 10.72 -4.98 -29.08
C VAL A 302 11.03 -3.81 -28.14
N TYR A 303 10.35 -3.73 -26.99
CA TYR A 303 10.34 -2.53 -26.15
C TYR A 303 10.80 -2.73 -24.70
N GLN A 304 10.85 -3.95 -24.18
CA GLN A 304 11.16 -4.21 -22.76
C GLN A 304 12.51 -4.93 -22.59
N GLU A 305 13.00 -5.03 -21.36
CA GLU A 305 14.11 -5.94 -21.07
C GLU A 305 13.62 -7.40 -20.91
N PRO A 306 14.53 -8.40 -21.00
CA PRO A 306 14.23 -9.77 -20.62
C PRO A 306 13.70 -9.89 -19.19
N PHE A 307 12.87 -10.89 -18.93
CA PHE A 307 12.44 -11.19 -17.57
C PHE A 307 13.65 -11.48 -16.66
N PRO A 308 13.62 -11.04 -15.38
CA PRO A 308 14.76 -11.19 -14.48
C PRO A 308 15.20 -12.63 -14.26
N THR A 309 14.25 -13.57 -14.24
CA THR A 309 14.50 -15.01 -14.16
C THR A 309 14.08 -15.72 -15.43
N LYS A 310 14.91 -16.67 -15.87
CA LYS A 310 14.59 -17.57 -16.99
C LYS A 310 13.35 -18.39 -16.66
N SER A 311 12.66 -18.89 -17.69
CA SER A 311 11.52 -19.78 -17.49
C SER A 311 11.91 -21.00 -16.66
N PHE A 312 11.08 -21.34 -15.69
CA PHE A 312 11.19 -22.53 -14.84
C PHE A 312 9.90 -23.36 -14.92
N PRO A 313 9.98 -24.70 -14.74
CA PRO A 313 8.82 -25.56 -14.65
C PRO A 313 8.13 -25.43 -13.28
N VAL A 314 6.85 -25.77 -13.24
CA VAL A 314 6.02 -25.77 -12.02
C VAL A 314 6.64 -26.66 -10.94
N GLY A 315 6.56 -26.21 -9.68
CA GLY A 315 7.08 -26.94 -8.51
C GLY A 315 8.60 -26.97 -8.39
N LYS A 316 9.35 -26.35 -9.33
CA LYS A 316 10.81 -26.30 -9.24
C LYS A 316 11.26 -25.23 -8.27
N LYS A 317 12.03 -25.63 -7.26
CA LYS A 317 12.78 -24.71 -6.41
C LYS A 317 13.75 -23.88 -7.24
N ALA A 318 13.76 -22.58 -7.01
CA ALA A 318 14.70 -21.68 -7.67
C ALA A 318 16.15 -22.07 -7.38
N ASP A 319 17.02 -21.81 -8.35
CA ASP A 319 18.46 -21.95 -8.15
C ASP A 319 18.88 -21.03 -6.99
N PRO A 320 19.57 -21.53 -5.95
CA PRO A 320 20.07 -20.71 -4.86
C PRO A 320 20.99 -19.56 -5.30
N LYS A 321 21.54 -19.62 -6.53
CA LYS A 321 22.37 -18.59 -7.14
C LYS A 321 21.58 -17.62 -8.02
N ASP A 322 20.29 -17.86 -8.28
CA ASP A 322 19.45 -16.91 -9.00
C ASP A 322 19.31 -15.62 -8.17
N PRO A 323 19.73 -14.45 -8.70
CA PRO A 323 19.65 -13.20 -7.97
C PRO A 323 18.19 -12.70 -7.79
N ALA A 324 17.25 -13.22 -8.58
CA ALA A 324 15.91 -12.69 -8.71
C ALA A 324 14.82 -13.79 -8.81
N PRO A 325 14.87 -14.83 -7.96
CA PRO A 325 14.14 -16.08 -8.16
C PRO A 325 12.63 -15.88 -8.36
N TYR A 326 12.04 -16.77 -9.15
CA TYR A 326 10.61 -16.81 -9.47
C TYR A 326 10.05 -15.60 -10.25
N ARG A 327 10.89 -14.63 -10.67
CA ARG A 327 10.48 -13.47 -11.49
C ARG A 327 10.36 -13.80 -12.97
N ASN A 328 9.56 -14.82 -13.27
CA ASN A 328 9.13 -15.13 -14.63
C ASN A 328 7.61 -15.25 -14.64
N PRO A 329 6.87 -14.24 -15.12
CA PRO A 329 5.41 -14.23 -15.02
C PRO A 329 4.78 -15.40 -15.79
N VAL A 330 5.36 -15.82 -16.92
CA VAL A 330 4.84 -16.94 -17.72
C VAL A 330 4.95 -18.27 -16.98
N SER A 331 6.03 -18.48 -16.23
CA SER A 331 6.19 -19.67 -15.38
C SER A 331 5.23 -19.67 -14.20
N LEU A 332 5.03 -18.51 -13.55
CA LEU A 332 4.05 -18.38 -12.47
C LEU A 332 2.62 -18.57 -12.97
N GLU A 333 2.28 -18.07 -14.16
CA GLU A 333 0.98 -18.36 -14.77
C GLU A 333 0.81 -19.85 -15.07
N ALA A 334 1.87 -20.56 -15.47
CA ALA A 334 1.80 -22.01 -15.65
C ALA A 334 1.53 -22.71 -14.31
N GLU A 335 2.20 -22.30 -13.23
CA GLU A 335 1.93 -22.79 -11.87
C GLU A 335 0.50 -22.49 -11.43
N PHE A 336 0.01 -21.28 -11.65
CA PHE A 336 -1.32 -20.87 -11.22
C PHE A 336 -2.44 -21.52 -12.04
N ARG A 337 -2.16 -21.99 -13.26
CA ARG A 337 -3.09 -22.81 -14.05
C ARG A 337 -3.25 -24.24 -13.53
N GLU A 338 -2.32 -24.72 -12.70
CA GLU A 338 -2.45 -26.02 -12.03
C GLU A 338 -3.36 -25.96 -10.80
N PHE A 339 -3.73 -24.76 -10.35
CA PHE A 339 -4.87 -24.64 -9.44
C PHE A 339 -6.11 -25.16 -10.17
N GLY A 340 -7.02 -25.79 -9.42
CA GLY A 340 -8.37 -26.02 -9.88
C GLY A 340 -9.12 -24.69 -10.06
N LYS A 341 -10.35 -24.62 -9.56
CA LYS A 341 -11.02 -23.32 -9.47
C LYS A 341 -10.43 -22.52 -8.31
N ILE A 342 -9.86 -21.36 -8.59
CA ILE A 342 -9.20 -20.50 -7.59
C ILE A 342 -10.27 -19.84 -6.71
N ARG A 343 -10.11 -19.89 -5.39
CA ARG A 343 -10.98 -19.20 -4.42
C ARG A 343 -10.31 -17.90 -3.96
N LEU A 344 -11.08 -17.05 -3.27
CA LEU A 344 -10.58 -15.83 -2.64
C LEU A 344 -9.39 -16.12 -1.70
N GLU A 345 -9.52 -17.18 -0.91
CA GLU A 345 -8.51 -17.70 0.00
C GLU A 345 -7.18 -18.03 -0.71
N ASP A 346 -7.27 -18.71 -1.86
CA ASP A 346 -6.09 -19.07 -2.64
C ASP A 346 -5.43 -17.82 -3.24
N MET A 347 -6.23 -16.81 -3.61
CA MET A 347 -5.75 -15.51 -4.09
C MET A 347 -5.02 -14.73 -2.98
N MET A 348 -5.57 -14.70 -1.76
CA MET A 348 -4.92 -14.11 -0.58
C MET A 348 -3.59 -14.81 -0.30
N ARG A 349 -3.55 -16.15 -0.39
CA ARG A 349 -2.31 -16.91 -0.25
C ARG A 349 -1.29 -16.61 -1.34
N ILE A 350 -1.70 -16.49 -2.60
CA ILE A 350 -0.81 -16.12 -3.71
C ILE A 350 -0.17 -14.75 -3.44
N VAL A 351 -0.94 -13.75 -3.00
CA VAL A 351 -0.39 -12.42 -2.68
C VAL A 351 0.52 -12.46 -1.43
N ARG A 352 0.24 -13.33 -0.47
CA ARG A 352 1.04 -13.58 0.75
C ARG A 352 2.35 -14.34 0.53
N ASP A 353 2.49 -15.05 -0.59
CA ASP A 353 3.56 -16.05 -0.77
C ASP A 353 4.97 -15.49 -0.45
N PRO A 354 5.73 -16.12 0.47
CA PRO A 354 7.04 -15.66 0.90
C PRO A 354 8.08 -15.54 -0.22
N ARG A 355 7.85 -16.20 -1.37
CA ARG A 355 8.71 -16.07 -2.57
C ARG A 355 8.77 -14.63 -3.10
N TRP A 356 7.77 -13.79 -2.81
CA TRP A 356 7.70 -12.41 -3.31
C TRP A 356 7.08 -11.39 -2.36
N SER A 357 6.38 -11.81 -1.30
CA SER A 357 5.94 -10.91 -0.22
C SER A 357 7.10 -10.71 0.75
N ASP A 358 7.80 -9.57 0.63
CA ASP A 358 9.04 -9.29 1.34
C ASP A 358 9.06 -7.90 2.00
N ASP A 359 10.20 -7.50 2.60
CA ASP A 359 10.33 -6.22 3.31
C ASP A 359 9.97 -4.99 2.48
N ARG A 360 10.03 -5.06 1.16
CA ARG A 360 9.63 -3.93 0.33
C ARG A 360 8.17 -3.97 -0.09
N SER A 361 7.45 -5.07 0.11
CA SER A 361 6.01 -5.11 -0.09
C SER A 361 5.34 -4.08 0.83
N GLY A 362 4.75 -3.06 0.20
CA GLY A 362 4.19 -1.90 0.88
C GLY A 362 2.82 -2.11 1.47
N TYR A 363 2.07 -3.05 0.90
CA TYR A 363 0.72 -3.45 1.27
C TYR A 363 0.47 -4.84 0.67
N GLY A 364 -0.69 -5.43 0.91
CA GLY A 364 -1.20 -6.57 0.16
C GLY A 364 -2.67 -6.36 -0.12
N GLN A 365 -3.14 -6.59 -1.34
CA GLN A 365 -4.54 -6.33 -1.67
C GLN A 365 -5.12 -7.40 -2.56
N VAL A 366 -6.37 -7.80 -2.29
CA VAL A 366 -7.15 -8.74 -3.09
C VAL A 366 -8.59 -8.24 -3.24
N ALA A 367 -9.05 -8.12 -4.49
CA ALA A 367 -10.44 -7.83 -4.83
C ALA A 367 -11.05 -9.03 -5.53
N GLU A 368 -12.17 -9.53 -5.01
CA GLU A 368 -13.10 -10.40 -5.72
C GLU A 368 -14.27 -9.54 -6.19
N ILE A 369 -14.44 -9.44 -7.51
CA ILE A 369 -15.37 -8.50 -8.14
C ILE A 369 -16.68 -9.24 -8.42
N ASP A 370 -17.59 -9.14 -7.46
CA ASP A 370 -18.93 -9.74 -7.50
C ASP A 370 -19.90 -8.83 -8.30
N PRO A 371 -20.37 -9.23 -9.49
CA PRO A 371 -21.32 -8.47 -10.29
C PRO A 371 -22.75 -8.47 -9.73
N ASP A 372 -23.06 -9.37 -8.80
CA ASP A 372 -24.41 -9.61 -8.29
C ASP A 372 -24.69 -8.82 -6.99
N LEU A 373 -23.74 -7.98 -6.55
CA LEU A 373 -23.94 -7.06 -5.44
C LEU A 373 -25.08 -6.07 -5.73
N LYS A 374 -26.11 -6.10 -4.89
CA LYS A 374 -27.27 -5.20 -5.00
C LYS A 374 -26.94 -3.74 -4.70
N ASP A 375 -25.89 -3.50 -3.90
CA ASP A 375 -25.38 -2.18 -3.54
C ASP A 375 -23.86 -2.15 -3.75
N PRO A 376 -23.33 -1.26 -4.60
CA PRO A 376 -21.89 -1.09 -4.82
C PRO A 376 -21.10 -0.79 -3.54
N GLN A 377 -21.74 -0.26 -2.49
CA GLN A 377 -21.11 -0.06 -1.18
C GLN A 377 -20.60 -1.37 -0.56
N LEU A 378 -21.12 -2.52 -0.97
CA LEU A 378 -20.72 -3.83 -0.45
C LEU A 378 -19.43 -4.35 -1.11
N ALA A 379 -19.00 -3.77 -2.23
CA ALA A 379 -17.80 -4.20 -2.93
C ALA A 379 -16.59 -4.10 -2.00
N THR A 380 -15.82 -5.17 -1.89
CA THR A 380 -14.82 -5.35 -0.83
C THR A 380 -13.41 -5.46 -1.41
N LEU A 381 -12.48 -4.74 -0.79
CA LEU A 381 -11.05 -4.91 -0.96
C LEU A 381 -10.47 -5.49 0.32
N TRP A 382 -9.87 -6.68 0.23
CA TRP A 382 -9.12 -7.28 1.33
C TRP A 382 -7.73 -6.65 1.37
N MET A 383 -7.38 -6.00 2.48
CA MET A 383 -6.17 -5.18 2.57
C MET A 383 -5.29 -5.62 3.74
N ALA A 384 -4.02 -5.92 3.46
CA ALA A 384 -2.95 -6.01 4.44
C ALA A 384 -2.19 -4.67 4.47
N PRO A 385 -1.94 -4.07 5.65
CA PRO A 385 -1.31 -2.74 5.79
C PRO A 385 0.16 -2.71 5.34
N THR A 386 0.78 -3.88 5.20
CA THR A 386 2.14 -4.04 4.67
C THR A 386 2.27 -5.41 4.00
N ALA A 387 3.49 -5.95 3.89
CA ALA A 387 3.76 -7.30 3.42
C ALA A 387 2.82 -8.33 4.06
N ALA A 388 1.95 -8.92 3.23
CA ALA A 388 0.92 -9.86 3.68
C ALA A 388 1.51 -11.13 4.33
N VAL A 389 2.80 -11.44 4.12
CA VAL A 389 3.51 -12.54 4.79
C VAL A 389 3.42 -12.51 6.32
N THR A 390 3.30 -11.32 6.93
CA THR A 390 3.15 -11.14 8.38
C THR A 390 2.15 -10.05 8.74
N ALA A 391 1.14 -9.85 7.90
CA ALA A 391 0.06 -8.91 8.19
C ALA A 391 -1.28 -9.57 7.80
N PRO A 392 -2.32 -9.42 8.63
CA PRO A 392 -3.64 -9.95 8.32
C PRO A 392 -4.28 -9.10 7.22
N TYR A 393 -5.10 -9.74 6.41
CA TYR A 393 -6.04 -9.05 5.53
C TYR A 393 -7.25 -8.59 6.32
N ILE A 394 -7.56 -7.30 6.19
CA ILE A 394 -8.75 -6.67 6.73
C ILE A 394 -9.75 -6.44 5.58
N PRO A 395 -11.03 -6.85 5.69
CA PRO A 395 -12.03 -6.54 4.69
C PRO A 395 -12.42 -5.06 4.79
N VAL A 396 -12.20 -4.31 3.72
CA VAL A 396 -12.65 -2.92 3.62
C VAL A 396 -13.66 -2.82 2.50
N ALA A 397 -14.90 -2.45 2.82
CA ALA A 397 -15.94 -2.24 1.83
C ALA A 397 -15.91 -0.82 1.27
N ILE A 398 -16.42 -0.62 0.05
CA ILE A 398 -16.65 0.72 -0.49
C ILE A 398 -17.50 1.54 0.47
N GLY A 399 -18.47 0.97 1.18
CA GLY A 399 -19.30 1.66 2.17
C GLY A 399 -18.60 2.07 3.48
N THR A 400 -17.39 1.56 3.77
CA THR A 400 -16.65 1.85 5.01
C THR A 400 -16.27 3.33 5.10
N ARG A 401 -16.76 4.06 6.10
CA ARG A 401 -16.62 5.53 6.17
C ARG A 401 -15.23 6.00 6.59
N LYS A 402 -14.61 5.29 7.53
CA LYS A 402 -13.32 5.62 8.13
C LYS A 402 -12.61 4.36 8.58
N LEU A 403 -11.29 4.43 8.70
CA LEU A 403 -10.44 3.40 9.28
C LEU A 403 -9.93 3.88 10.66
N PRO A 404 -9.46 2.97 11.53
CA PRO A 404 -8.78 3.37 12.77
C PRO A 404 -7.53 4.19 12.45
N VAL A 405 -7.19 5.14 13.33
CA VAL A 405 -6.05 6.03 13.12
C VAL A 405 -4.74 5.25 12.99
N GLU A 406 -4.65 4.09 13.64
CA GLU A 406 -3.52 3.16 13.58
C GLU A 406 -3.21 2.67 12.15
N TYR A 407 -4.20 2.70 11.25
CA TYR A 407 -4.08 2.31 9.85
C TYR A 407 -3.93 3.49 8.88
N THR A 408 -3.97 4.73 9.40
CA THR A 408 -3.75 5.95 8.61
C THR A 408 -2.27 6.38 8.65
N GLN A 409 -1.96 7.46 7.95
CA GLN A 409 -0.59 7.92 7.78
C GLN A 409 0.07 8.32 9.11
N HIS A 410 1.21 7.71 9.43
CA HIS A 410 2.12 8.18 10.48
C HIS A 410 3.43 8.64 9.84
N ARG A 411 4.03 9.72 10.33
CA ARG A 411 5.19 10.34 9.64
C ARG A 411 6.52 9.68 9.99
N TYR A 412 6.63 8.90 11.08
CA TYR A 412 7.92 8.32 11.49
C TYR A 412 8.48 7.26 10.51
N LEU A 413 7.72 6.88 9.46
CA LEU A 413 8.19 6.09 8.31
C LEU A 413 8.27 6.89 7.00
N THR A 414 7.80 8.13 7.01
CA THR A 414 7.82 9.01 5.83
C THR A 414 9.25 9.45 5.55
N ALA A 415 9.68 9.29 4.30
CA ALA A 415 11.03 9.68 3.90
C ALA A 415 11.27 11.16 4.21
N ARG A 416 12.44 11.48 4.77
CA ARG A 416 12.88 12.83 5.16
C ARG A 416 12.04 13.52 6.24
N ALA A 417 10.96 12.94 6.74
CA ALA A 417 10.09 13.59 7.75
C ALA A 417 10.80 13.92 9.07
N SER A 418 11.89 13.24 9.42
CA SER A 418 12.68 13.55 10.61
C SER A 418 13.47 14.86 10.51
N ALA A 419 13.60 15.44 9.31
CA ALA A 419 14.25 16.73 9.09
C ALA A 419 13.32 17.92 9.36
N ASP A 420 12.00 17.68 9.42
CA ASP A 420 10.96 18.70 9.54
C ASP A 420 10.22 18.60 10.89
N TYR A 421 9.73 19.75 11.37
CA TYR A 421 8.88 19.78 12.56
C TYR A 421 7.50 19.19 12.26
N LEU A 422 6.91 18.53 13.27
CA LEU A 422 5.52 18.08 13.20
C LEU A 422 4.60 19.29 13.27
N ASP A 423 3.62 19.37 12.39
CA ASP A 423 2.50 20.29 12.58
C ASP A 423 1.69 19.85 13.82
N PRO A 424 1.54 20.71 14.86
CA PRO A 424 0.87 20.35 16.11
C PRO A 424 -0.51 19.73 15.95
N GLU A 425 -1.23 20.00 14.85
CA GLU A 425 -2.54 19.40 14.57
C GLU A 425 -2.50 17.86 14.44
N TYR A 426 -1.34 17.28 14.14
CA TYR A 426 -1.15 15.82 13.99
C TYR A 426 -0.50 15.16 15.21
N ALA A 427 -0.32 15.89 16.32
CA ALA A 427 0.42 15.39 17.49
C ALA A 427 -0.16 14.10 18.09
N GLU A 428 -1.49 14.01 18.24
CA GLU A 428 -2.13 12.82 18.80
C GLU A 428 -2.10 11.64 17.83
N GLN A 429 -2.33 11.88 16.54
CA GLN A 429 -2.20 10.86 15.49
C GLN A 429 -0.78 10.31 15.43
N GLU A 430 0.24 11.17 15.45
CA GLU A 430 1.63 10.71 15.44
C GLU A 430 2.01 9.93 16.71
N ALA A 431 1.31 10.18 17.82
CA ALA A 431 1.52 9.47 19.09
C ALA A 431 0.84 8.08 19.12
N THR A 432 -0.08 7.76 18.20
CA THR A 432 -0.70 6.44 18.14
C THR A 432 0.23 5.38 17.53
N GLU A 433 -0.10 4.12 17.80
CA GLU A 433 0.59 2.99 17.20
C GLU A 433 0.28 2.89 15.71
N SER A 434 1.30 2.70 14.85
CA SER A 434 1.09 2.43 13.43
C SER A 434 1.05 0.93 13.18
N ALA A 435 -0.07 0.46 12.60
CA ALA A 435 -0.23 -0.92 12.16
C ALA A 435 0.87 -1.32 11.17
N THR A 436 1.17 -0.47 10.18
CA THR A 436 2.26 -0.68 9.22
C THR A 436 3.58 -0.96 9.93
N GLN A 437 3.93 -0.15 10.94
CA GLN A 437 5.18 -0.34 11.68
C GLN A 437 5.17 -1.60 12.57
N THR A 438 4.06 -1.89 13.23
CA THR A 438 3.91 -3.10 14.05
C THR A 438 4.08 -4.36 13.20
N PHE A 439 3.41 -4.44 12.05
CA PHE A 439 3.55 -5.61 11.17
C PHE A 439 4.91 -5.68 10.47
N LYS A 440 5.60 -4.55 10.22
CA LYS A 440 7.02 -4.57 9.81
C LYS A 440 7.92 -5.12 10.90
N ARG A 441 7.71 -4.74 12.16
CA ARG A 441 8.46 -5.31 13.31
C ARG A 441 8.23 -6.81 13.44
N LEU A 442 6.98 -7.26 13.30
CA LEU A 442 6.63 -8.69 13.28
C LEU A 442 7.36 -9.41 12.14
N MET A 443 7.32 -8.86 10.92
CA MET A 443 8.05 -9.39 9.78
C MET A 443 9.54 -9.58 10.08
N TYR A 444 10.21 -8.56 10.64
CA TYR A 444 11.64 -8.67 10.97
C TYR A 444 11.91 -9.74 12.04
N ALA A 445 11.05 -9.86 13.05
CA ALA A 445 11.17 -10.87 14.10
C ALA A 445 10.98 -12.29 13.54
N THR A 446 9.92 -12.50 12.75
CA THR A 446 9.57 -13.78 12.13
C THR A 446 10.61 -14.21 11.09
N CYS A 447 10.90 -13.33 10.14
CA CYS A 447 11.77 -13.63 9.01
C CYS A 447 13.26 -13.70 9.41
N ALA A 448 13.64 -13.32 10.64
CA ALA A 448 15.00 -13.58 11.14
C ALA A 448 15.26 -15.07 11.37
N ARG A 449 14.20 -15.85 11.67
CA ARG A 449 14.25 -17.31 11.83
C ARG A 449 12.99 -17.94 11.20
N PRO A 450 12.81 -17.84 9.87
CA PRO A 450 11.53 -18.14 9.23
C PRO A 450 11.15 -19.62 9.36
N ARG A 451 12.12 -20.53 9.42
CA ARG A 451 11.86 -21.96 9.67
C ARG A 451 11.26 -22.24 11.06
N GLN A 452 11.47 -21.35 12.03
CA GLN A 452 10.98 -21.49 13.40
C GLN A 452 9.62 -20.82 13.57
N TYR A 453 9.45 -19.62 13.02
CA TYR A 453 8.30 -18.76 13.37
C TYR A 453 7.28 -18.55 12.23
N LEU A 454 7.65 -18.75 10.96
CA LEU A 454 6.73 -18.39 9.86
C LEU A 454 5.47 -19.27 9.83
N GLY A 455 5.59 -20.55 10.16
CA GLY A 455 4.46 -21.48 10.15
C GLY A 455 3.35 -21.04 11.11
N GLU A 456 3.67 -20.83 12.37
CA GLU A 456 2.72 -20.36 13.40
C GLU A 456 2.13 -18.98 13.10
N VAL A 457 2.92 -18.04 12.55
CA VAL A 457 2.42 -16.71 12.16
C VAL A 457 1.45 -16.83 10.99
N THR A 458 1.76 -17.70 10.03
CA THR A 458 0.86 -17.99 8.90
C THR A 458 -0.43 -18.63 9.40
N ASP A 459 -0.34 -19.63 10.29
CA ASP A 459 -1.50 -20.33 10.84
C ASP A 459 -2.40 -19.38 11.63
N ALA A 460 -1.83 -18.50 12.45
CA ALA A 460 -2.57 -17.50 13.20
C ALA A 460 -3.32 -16.53 12.28
N PHE A 461 -2.67 -15.98 11.25
CA PHE A 461 -3.33 -15.04 10.33
C PHE A 461 -4.33 -15.72 9.39
N GLU A 462 -3.98 -16.87 8.81
CA GLU A 462 -4.93 -17.62 7.97
C GLU A 462 -6.14 -18.09 8.79
N GLY A 463 -5.95 -18.50 10.05
CA GLY A 463 -7.05 -18.86 10.96
C GLY A 463 -7.96 -17.67 11.30
N PHE A 464 -7.37 -16.52 11.65
CA PHE A 464 -8.09 -15.26 11.90
C PHE A 464 -8.90 -14.83 10.67
N GLU A 465 -8.32 -14.94 9.49
CA GLU A 465 -8.97 -14.59 8.21
C GLU A 465 -10.05 -15.58 7.80
N ALA A 466 -9.87 -16.88 8.06
CA ALA A 466 -10.89 -17.89 7.77
C ALA A 466 -12.20 -17.59 8.55
N GLN A 467 -12.08 -17.14 9.80
CA GLN A 467 -13.23 -16.66 10.58
C GLN A 467 -13.83 -15.40 9.95
N GLN A 468 -13.01 -14.39 9.63
CA GLN A 468 -13.46 -13.16 8.98
C GLN A 468 -14.21 -13.41 7.67
N ILE A 469 -13.70 -14.26 6.78
CA ILE A 469 -14.32 -14.56 5.48
C ILE A 469 -15.73 -15.15 5.67
N LYS A 470 -15.90 -16.02 6.68
CA LYS A 470 -17.21 -16.61 7.01
C LYS A 470 -18.19 -15.58 7.56
N GLU A 471 -17.74 -14.70 8.43
CA GLU A 471 -18.55 -13.66 9.05
C GLU A 471 -18.89 -12.53 8.08
N TRP A 472 -17.94 -12.14 7.23
CA TRP A 472 -18.09 -11.04 6.28
C TRP A 472 -19.27 -11.21 5.35
N LYS A 473 -19.54 -12.45 4.87
CA LYS A 473 -20.73 -12.76 4.07
C LYS A 473 -22.04 -12.42 4.80
N LYS A 474 -22.09 -12.62 6.12
CA LYS A 474 -23.24 -12.24 6.95
C LYS A 474 -23.32 -10.73 7.11
N VAL A 475 -22.20 -10.06 7.35
CA VAL A 475 -22.09 -8.60 7.47
C VAL A 475 -22.58 -7.92 6.19
N GLN A 476 -22.12 -8.38 5.01
CA GLN A 476 -22.57 -7.86 3.72
C GLN A 476 -24.06 -8.08 3.49
N LYS A 477 -24.61 -9.25 3.90
CA LYS A 477 -26.05 -9.49 3.83
C LYS A 477 -26.83 -8.52 4.71
N THR A 478 -26.44 -8.36 5.98
CA THR A 478 -27.08 -7.43 6.91
C THR A 478 -27.01 -5.99 6.41
N ALA A 479 -25.86 -5.57 5.88
CA ALA A 479 -25.69 -4.25 5.28
C ALA A 479 -26.56 -4.08 4.02
N GLY A 480 -26.65 -5.10 3.17
CA GLY A 480 -27.48 -5.07 1.96
C GLY A 480 -28.99 -5.09 2.21
N ASP A 481 -29.43 -5.60 3.35
CA ASP A 481 -30.85 -5.61 3.75
C ASP A 481 -31.33 -4.23 4.27
N ASP A 482 -30.42 -3.35 4.71
CA ASP A 482 -30.71 -1.99 5.17
C ASP A 482 -29.66 -0.98 4.65
N PRO A 483 -29.79 -0.48 3.40
CA PRO A 483 -28.82 0.42 2.78
C PRO A 483 -28.54 1.71 3.56
N ASP A 484 -29.53 2.20 4.33
CA ASP A 484 -29.39 3.41 5.15
C ASP A 484 -28.41 3.19 6.32
N LYS A 485 -28.30 1.94 6.80
CA LYS A 485 -27.37 1.53 7.86
C LYS A 485 -26.12 0.82 7.36
N ALA A 486 -26.06 0.43 6.08
CA ALA A 486 -24.97 -0.33 5.49
C ALA A 486 -23.59 0.24 5.86
N ALA A 487 -23.39 1.54 5.63
CA ALA A 487 -22.10 2.18 5.90
C ALA A 487 -21.68 2.11 7.37
N GLY A 488 -22.61 2.16 8.33
CA GLY A 488 -22.32 1.98 9.75
C GLY A 488 -21.86 0.55 10.06
N VAL A 489 -22.67 -0.44 9.64
CA VAL A 489 -22.39 -1.88 9.83
C VAL A 489 -21.03 -2.27 9.23
N LEU A 490 -20.73 -1.82 8.02
CA LEU A 490 -19.47 -2.10 7.35
C LEU A 490 -18.29 -1.43 8.06
N THR A 491 -18.46 -0.18 8.51
CA THR A 491 -17.41 0.57 9.21
C THR A 491 -17.08 -0.07 10.55
N ASP A 492 -18.10 -0.43 11.33
CA ASP A 492 -17.91 -1.00 12.66
C ASP A 492 -17.21 -2.36 12.58
N TYR A 493 -17.62 -3.23 11.67
CA TYR A 493 -16.95 -4.52 11.47
C TYR A 493 -15.51 -4.33 10.96
N THR A 494 -15.28 -3.48 9.96
CA THR A 494 -13.93 -3.21 9.43
C THR A 494 -13.00 -2.73 10.56
N ASN A 495 -13.44 -1.78 11.37
CA ASN A 495 -12.64 -1.22 12.46
C ASN A 495 -12.35 -2.26 13.54
N GLN A 496 -13.34 -3.09 13.88
CA GLN A 496 -13.15 -4.17 14.85
C GLN A 496 -12.08 -5.15 14.36
N GLN A 497 -12.20 -5.65 13.13
CA GLN A 497 -11.22 -6.59 12.56
C GLN A 497 -9.83 -5.97 12.42
N ALA A 498 -9.74 -4.68 12.06
CA ALA A 498 -8.48 -3.96 11.99
C ALA A 498 -7.78 -3.89 13.37
N LEU A 499 -8.52 -3.57 14.43
CA LEU A 499 -7.97 -3.49 15.77
C LEU A 499 -7.65 -4.88 16.35
N ASP A 500 -8.50 -5.88 16.14
CA ASP A 500 -8.23 -7.26 16.58
C ASP A 500 -7.02 -7.86 15.84
N GLY A 501 -6.90 -7.62 14.54
CA GLY A 501 -5.73 -8.00 13.77
C GLY A 501 -4.44 -7.34 14.28
N LEU A 502 -4.52 -6.06 14.71
CA LEU A 502 -3.39 -5.36 15.31
C LEU A 502 -3.01 -5.94 16.68
N LYS A 503 -3.99 -6.29 17.52
CA LYS A 503 -3.74 -7.01 18.79
C LYS A 503 -3.05 -8.35 18.56
N LEU A 504 -3.55 -9.15 17.62
CA LEU A 504 -2.94 -10.43 17.25
C LEU A 504 -1.49 -10.21 16.78
N GLY A 505 -1.26 -9.19 15.96
CA GLY A 505 0.09 -8.79 15.53
C GLY A 505 1.02 -8.46 16.70
N ASN A 506 0.54 -7.70 17.69
CA ASN A 506 1.31 -7.37 18.90
C ASN A 506 1.59 -8.61 19.76
N HIS A 507 0.60 -9.48 19.96
CA HIS A 507 0.79 -10.74 20.67
C HIS A 507 1.92 -11.58 20.04
N LEU A 508 1.83 -11.82 18.73
CA LEU A 508 2.82 -12.60 17.99
C LEU A 508 4.21 -11.96 18.04
N LEU A 509 4.28 -10.63 17.94
CA LEU A 509 5.54 -9.91 17.97
C LEU A 509 6.24 -10.04 19.34
N ASP A 510 5.51 -9.84 20.42
CA ASP A 510 6.06 -9.95 21.78
C ASP A 510 6.51 -11.38 22.08
N ASP A 511 5.67 -12.36 21.77
CA ASP A 511 5.98 -13.78 21.97
C ASP A 511 7.23 -14.23 21.18
N ILE A 512 7.32 -13.89 19.89
CA ILE A 512 8.48 -14.25 19.06
C ILE A 512 9.76 -13.58 19.58
N LEU A 513 9.68 -12.31 20.01
CA LEU A 513 10.85 -11.61 20.55
C LEU A 513 11.29 -12.21 21.89
N ASP A 514 10.36 -12.60 22.75
CA ASP A 514 10.67 -13.25 24.02
C ASP A 514 11.27 -14.65 23.83
N ARG A 515 10.70 -15.46 22.94
CA ARG A 515 11.29 -16.76 22.55
C ARG A 515 12.66 -16.57 21.90
N SER A 516 12.84 -15.58 21.03
CA SER A 516 14.14 -15.27 20.44
C SER A 516 15.18 -14.82 21.48
N ARG A 517 14.78 -14.13 22.55
CA ARG A 517 15.66 -13.78 23.66
C ARG A 517 16.07 -15.00 24.47
N ALA A 518 15.13 -15.91 24.73
CA ALA A 518 15.39 -17.15 25.46
C ALA A 518 16.24 -18.14 24.64
N ASP A 519 16.02 -18.18 23.31
CA ASP A 519 16.68 -19.08 22.38
C ASP A 519 17.81 -18.37 21.63
N GLY A 520 19.00 -18.35 22.22
CA GLY A 520 20.21 -17.81 21.59
C GLY A 520 20.32 -16.28 21.53
N GLY A 521 19.31 -15.56 22.02
CA GLY A 521 19.29 -14.10 22.08
C GLY A 521 18.93 -13.43 20.74
N LEU A 522 18.62 -12.13 20.81
CA LEU A 522 18.44 -11.33 19.60
C LEU A 522 19.76 -11.26 18.83
N HIS A 523 19.71 -11.59 17.53
CA HIS A 523 20.89 -11.61 16.67
C HIS A 523 21.68 -10.30 16.83
N LYS A 524 22.98 -10.46 17.09
CA LYS A 524 23.93 -9.35 17.07
C LYS A 524 24.53 -9.33 15.67
N PRO A 525 24.40 -8.24 14.90
CA PRO A 525 24.99 -8.16 13.58
C PRO A 525 26.49 -8.45 13.67
N ASP A 526 26.95 -9.45 12.92
CA ASP A 526 28.37 -9.68 12.74
C ASP A 526 28.94 -8.58 11.85
N LYS A 527 30.17 -8.11 12.14
CA LYS A 527 30.87 -7.24 11.18
C LYS A 527 31.03 -8.05 9.90
N PRO A 528 30.57 -7.56 8.72
CA PRO A 528 30.78 -8.27 7.47
C PRO A 528 32.27 -8.60 7.31
N GLU A 529 32.61 -9.81 6.85
CA GLU A 529 34.01 -10.28 6.70
C GLU A 529 34.88 -9.30 5.89
N ASP A 530 34.27 -8.55 4.97
CA ASP A 530 34.91 -7.54 4.12
C ASP A 530 34.93 -6.12 4.68
N THR A 531 34.47 -5.91 5.92
CA THR A 531 34.62 -4.60 6.58
C THR A 531 36.07 -4.50 7.02
N PRO A 532 36.84 -3.49 6.57
CA PRO A 532 38.21 -3.33 7.00
C PRO A 532 38.27 -3.42 8.53
N LYS A 533 39.07 -4.35 9.05
CA LYS A 533 39.23 -4.52 10.50
C LYS A 533 39.72 -3.22 11.18
N ASP A 534 40.30 -2.32 10.37
CA ASP A 534 40.83 -0.99 10.71
C ASP A 534 40.11 0.16 9.96
N ASP A 535 38.77 0.22 9.96
CA ASP A 535 38.07 1.44 9.50
C ASP A 535 38.20 2.62 10.49
N GLY A 536 38.88 2.41 11.63
CA GLY A 536 39.03 3.39 12.71
C GLY A 536 37.72 3.71 13.44
N SER A 537 36.63 2.98 13.16
CA SER A 537 35.32 3.27 13.73
C SER A 537 35.23 2.78 15.18
N THR A 538 34.89 3.69 16.08
CA THR A 538 34.53 3.38 17.47
C THR A 538 33.07 2.95 17.61
N ALA A 539 32.29 2.98 16.52
CA ALA A 539 30.88 2.61 16.52
C ALA A 539 30.70 1.09 16.68
N SER A 540 29.73 0.68 17.50
CA SER A 540 29.35 -0.72 17.63
C SER A 540 28.71 -1.23 16.34
N ALA A 541 28.68 -2.56 16.12
CA ALA A 541 27.98 -3.15 14.96
C ALA A 541 26.50 -2.73 14.87
N ARG A 542 25.83 -2.46 16.01
CA ARG A 542 24.43 -1.97 16.06
C ARG A 542 24.29 -0.49 15.69
N SER A 543 25.39 0.26 15.62
CA SER A 543 25.43 1.68 15.27
C SER A 543 25.95 1.90 13.84
N GLN A 544 26.35 0.82 13.15
CA GLN A 544 26.74 0.87 11.75
C GLN A 544 25.51 0.93 10.84
N SER A 545 25.74 1.12 9.53
CA SER A 545 24.64 1.18 8.56
C SER A 545 23.81 -0.10 8.58
N MET A 546 22.48 0.07 8.65
CA MET A 546 21.50 -1.02 8.57
C MET A 546 21.05 -1.28 7.13
N SER A 547 21.64 -0.59 6.15
CA SER A 547 21.30 -0.72 4.74
C SER A 547 22.20 -1.74 4.04
N LEU A 548 21.64 -2.46 3.08
CA LEU A 548 22.42 -3.20 2.08
C LEU A 548 23.37 -2.24 1.33
N ARG A 549 24.55 -2.72 0.92
CA ARG A 549 25.64 -1.93 0.33
C ARG A 549 25.37 -1.52 -1.12
N GLY A 550 24.29 -2.00 -1.73
CA GLY A 550 23.59 -1.41 -2.87
C GLY A 550 23.16 -2.42 -3.93
N ASP A 551 24.07 -3.31 -4.32
CA ASP A 551 23.93 -4.17 -5.51
C ASP A 551 23.60 -5.63 -5.13
N GLU A 552 23.26 -5.88 -3.87
CA GLU A 552 22.89 -7.22 -3.39
C GLU A 552 21.66 -7.76 -4.13
N PRO A 553 21.70 -9.05 -4.55
CA PRO A 553 20.59 -9.68 -5.22
C PRO A 553 19.36 -9.69 -4.32
N SER A 554 18.20 -9.72 -4.95
CA SER A 554 16.95 -9.60 -4.23
C SER A 554 16.68 -10.73 -3.23
N ARG A 555 17.30 -11.90 -3.39
CA ARG A 555 17.25 -13.01 -2.42
C ARG A 555 17.99 -12.72 -1.11
N GLN A 556 18.91 -11.74 -1.10
CA GLN A 556 19.65 -11.31 0.10
C GLN A 556 18.93 -10.21 0.88
N ARG A 557 17.83 -9.68 0.34
CA ARG A 557 16.95 -8.75 1.06
C ARG A 557 16.24 -9.52 2.18
N MET A 558 15.77 -8.78 3.18
CA MET A 558 14.97 -9.38 4.25
C MET A 558 13.69 -9.98 3.66
N ASN A 559 13.52 -11.30 3.82
CA ASN A 559 12.39 -12.06 3.31
C ASN A 559 12.15 -13.31 4.18
N CYS A 560 10.98 -13.92 4.03
CA CYS A 560 10.55 -15.09 4.79
C CYS A 560 10.64 -16.41 3.99
N ASP A 561 11.16 -16.40 2.76
CA ASP A 561 11.24 -17.61 1.91
C ASP A 561 12.19 -18.65 2.51
N VAL A 562 11.69 -19.86 2.80
CA VAL A 562 12.50 -20.98 3.31
C VAL A 562 13.01 -21.92 2.21
N GLY A 563 12.96 -21.48 0.95
CA GLY A 563 13.51 -22.17 -0.22
C GLY A 563 12.43 -22.73 -1.15
N GLY A 564 11.41 -21.91 -1.45
CA GLY A 564 10.26 -22.27 -2.28
C GLY A 564 8.90 -21.77 -1.78
N GLY A 565 8.85 -20.84 -0.81
CA GLY A 565 7.63 -20.40 -0.13
C GLY A 565 7.70 -20.73 1.36
N TRP A 566 6.69 -21.44 1.86
CA TRP A 566 6.63 -21.92 3.24
C TRP A 566 7.41 -23.22 3.43
N ALA A 567 7.56 -23.66 4.68
CA ALA A 567 8.23 -24.90 5.02
C ALA A 567 7.48 -26.13 4.51
N ASP A 568 6.16 -26.02 4.37
CA ASP A 568 5.25 -27.07 3.91
C ASP A 568 4.83 -26.93 2.44
N GLY A 569 5.33 -25.92 1.72
CA GLY A 569 5.18 -25.83 0.26
C GLY A 569 4.92 -24.43 -0.28
N SER A 570 4.56 -24.38 -1.56
CA SER A 570 4.13 -23.18 -2.28
C SER A 570 2.65 -22.87 -2.03
N ALA A 571 2.17 -21.74 -2.56
CA ALA A 571 0.74 -21.43 -2.57
C ALA A 571 -0.10 -22.55 -3.23
N LEU A 572 0.44 -23.20 -4.28
CA LEU A 572 -0.23 -24.31 -4.97
C LEU A 572 -0.32 -25.56 -4.10
N ASP A 573 0.77 -25.92 -3.41
CA ASP A 573 0.79 -27.11 -2.53
C ASP A 573 -0.21 -26.99 -1.37
N ARG A 574 -0.47 -25.76 -0.92
CA ARG A 574 -1.41 -25.42 0.16
C ARG A 574 -2.86 -25.22 -0.33
N ALA A 575 -3.13 -25.30 -1.63
CA ALA A 575 -4.46 -25.03 -2.18
C ALA A 575 -5.54 -25.98 -1.61
N GLY A 576 -6.77 -25.50 -1.49
CA GLY A 576 -7.92 -26.29 -1.02
C GLY A 576 -8.23 -26.19 0.48
N HIS A 577 -7.26 -25.87 1.34
CA HIS A 577 -7.47 -25.54 2.75
C HIS A 577 -6.99 -24.12 3.05
N TYR A 578 -7.65 -23.39 3.95
CA TYR A 578 -7.25 -22.02 4.33
C TYR A 578 -7.58 -21.75 5.78
N GLY A 579 -6.53 -21.68 6.60
CA GLY A 579 -6.64 -21.38 8.02
C GLY A 579 -7.38 -22.42 8.84
N ASP A 580 -7.00 -22.48 10.12
CA ASP A 580 -7.74 -23.19 11.15
C ASP A 580 -7.94 -22.20 12.31
N PRO A 581 -9.17 -21.78 12.63
CA PRO A 581 -9.43 -20.85 13.74
C PRO A 581 -8.86 -21.34 15.08
N ASP A 582 -8.72 -22.65 15.29
CA ASP A 582 -8.13 -23.22 16.51
C ASP A 582 -6.61 -22.97 16.62
N LYS A 583 -5.99 -22.47 15.54
CA LYS A 583 -4.57 -22.07 15.50
C LYS A 583 -4.35 -20.60 15.83
N VAL A 584 -5.42 -19.82 15.99
CA VAL A 584 -5.31 -18.44 16.44
C VAL A 584 -4.99 -18.46 17.94
N PRO A 585 -3.82 -17.93 18.38
CA PRO A 585 -3.49 -17.91 19.80
C PRO A 585 -4.44 -16.98 20.56
N ASP A 586 -4.54 -17.15 21.87
CA ASP A 586 -5.23 -16.18 22.70
C ASP A 586 -4.43 -14.87 22.76
N TYR A 587 -4.95 -13.84 22.10
CA TYR A 587 -4.38 -12.50 22.06
C TYR A 587 -5.21 -11.49 22.86
N ALA A 588 -6.19 -11.92 23.68
CA ALA A 588 -7.10 -11.02 24.38
C ALA A 588 -6.35 -9.99 25.26
N SER A 589 -5.28 -10.43 25.94
CA SER A 589 -4.47 -9.58 26.79
C SER A 589 -3.50 -8.64 26.05
N ALA A 590 -3.38 -8.78 24.72
CA ALA A 590 -2.50 -7.96 23.92
C ALA A 590 -3.04 -6.53 23.81
N ARG A 591 -2.12 -5.55 23.90
CA ARG A 591 -2.48 -4.14 23.94
C ARG A 591 -2.22 -3.46 22.61
N ILE A 592 -3.02 -2.45 22.33
CA ILE A 592 -2.73 -1.42 21.32
C ILE A 592 -2.33 -0.17 22.09
N SER A 593 -1.11 0.31 21.83
CA SER A 593 -0.51 1.39 22.60
C SER A 593 -1.35 2.67 22.48
N GLY A 594 -1.78 3.22 23.62
CA GLY A 594 -2.61 4.43 23.66
C GLY A 594 -4.11 4.21 23.39
N ASN A 595 -4.56 2.99 23.13
CA ASN A 595 -5.96 2.68 22.83
C ASN A 595 -6.53 1.64 23.80
N ALA A 596 -6.84 2.09 25.02
CA ALA A 596 -7.35 1.21 26.09
C ALA A 596 -8.74 0.63 25.79
N ALA A 597 -9.60 1.35 25.06
CA ALA A 597 -10.92 0.86 24.66
C ALA A 597 -10.81 -0.28 23.66
N ALA A 598 -9.90 -0.15 22.68
CA ALA A 598 -9.57 -1.27 21.82
C ALA A 598 -8.90 -2.39 22.62
N SER A 599 -8.05 -2.08 23.60
CA SER A 599 -7.29 -3.06 24.40
C SER A 599 -8.04 -3.74 25.54
N ALA A 600 -9.26 -3.31 25.86
CA ALA A 600 -10.05 -3.90 26.94
C ALA A 600 -10.61 -5.25 26.48
N ASP A 601 -10.65 -6.22 27.39
CA ASP A 601 -11.30 -7.50 27.16
C ASP A 601 -12.78 -7.26 26.85
N SER A 602 -13.32 -7.92 25.82
CA SER A 602 -14.76 -8.14 25.68
C SER A 602 -15.29 -9.14 26.73
N ALA A 603 -14.57 -9.38 27.83
CA ALA A 603 -14.79 -10.47 28.79
C ALA A 603 -15.89 -10.21 29.83
N ASP A 604 -16.78 -9.24 29.61
CA ASP A 604 -17.94 -9.02 30.49
C ASP A 604 -19.30 -9.09 29.76
N ASP A 605 -19.36 -9.65 28.55
CA ASP A 605 -20.65 -9.91 27.89
C ASP A 605 -20.88 -11.41 27.63
N ASP A 606 -21.28 -12.10 28.70
CA ASP A 606 -21.95 -13.41 28.66
C ASP A 606 -23.41 -13.27 28.13
N SER A 607 -23.67 -12.26 27.28
CA SER A 607 -24.93 -12.11 26.55
C SER A 607 -24.73 -12.37 25.06
N ASP A 608 -25.48 -13.38 24.60
CA ASP A 608 -25.78 -13.77 23.23
C ASP A 608 -25.63 -12.60 22.21
N PRO A 609 -24.96 -12.78 21.06
CA PRO A 609 -24.69 -11.69 20.12
C PRO A 609 -25.99 -11.01 19.69
N ALA A 610 -26.14 -9.75 20.07
CA ALA A 610 -27.34 -8.92 19.97
C ALA A 610 -27.72 -8.51 18.52
N TRP A 611 -27.93 -9.48 17.63
CA TRP A 611 -28.59 -9.28 16.33
C TRP A 611 -30.01 -9.88 16.29
N GLN A 612 -30.53 -10.44 17.38
CA GLN A 612 -31.93 -10.87 17.51
C GLN A 612 -32.66 -10.12 18.62
N THR A 613 -33.39 -9.07 18.24
CA THR A 613 -34.75 -8.69 18.70
C THR A 613 -34.99 -7.21 18.43
N TRP A 614 -35.34 -6.90 17.18
CA TRP A 614 -36.13 -5.70 16.92
C TRP A 614 -37.54 -5.92 17.48
N THR A 615 -37.80 -5.38 18.66
CA THR A 615 -39.16 -5.07 19.11
C THR A 615 -39.24 -3.54 19.20
N PRO A 616 -40.09 -2.86 18.40
CA PRO A 616 -40.36 -1.45 18.65
C PRO A 616 -41.13 -1.33 19.97
N TRP A 617 -41.20 -0.15 20.57
CA TRP A 617 -41.84 0.18 21.86
C TRP A 617 -40.92 0.18 23.10
N ALA A 618 -39.98 1.12 23.14
CA ALA A 618 -39.49 1.69 24.40
C ALA A 618 -39.09 3.17 24.25
N ILE A 619 -39.97 3.99 23.67
CA ILE A 619 -39.94 5.45 23.84
C ILE A 619 -41.26 5.83 24.52
N ALA A 620 -41.27 5.81 25.86
CA ALA A 620 -42.18 6.60 26.73
C ALA A 620 -42.08 6.16 28.20
N ALA A 621 -40.97 6.39 28.90
CA ALA A 621 -40.95 6.26 30.37
C ALA A 621 -39.80 6.96 31.13
N VAL A 622 -39.17 8.02 30.58
CA VAL A 622 -38.10 8.75 31.32
C VAL A 622 -38.44 10.22 31.60
N SER A 623 -39.60 10.71 31.16
CA SER A 623 -39.97 12.14 31.30
C SER A 623 -40.95 12.45 32.44
N LEU A 624 -41.18 11.55 33.41
CA LEU A 624 -42.17 11.75 34.49
C LEU A 624 -41.69 11.41 35.91
N LEU A 625 -40.37 11.49 36.17
CA LEU A 625 -39.82 11.26 37.53
C LEU A 625 -38.89 12.36 38.05
N ALA A 626 -39.08 13.60 37.59
CA ALA A 626 -38.39 14.78 38.14
C ALA A 626 -39.35 15.91 38.60
N GLY A 627 -40.65 15.62 38.75
CA GLY A 627 -41.68 16.63 39.04
C GLY A 627 -42.57 16.36 40.25
N ALA A 628 -42.22 15.41 41.13
CA ALA A 628 -43.06 15.02 42.27
C ALA A 628 -42.29 14.81 43.60
N ALA A 629 -41.18 15.52 43.80
CA ALA A 629 -40.39 15.48 45.03
C ALA A 629 -40.35 16.84 45.78
N ALA A 630 -41.41 17.66 45.67
CA ALA A 630 -41.50 18.95 46.36
C ALA A 630 -42.81 19.19 47.13
N LEU A 631 -43.67 18.19 47.31
CA LEU A 631 -44.97 18.38 47.98
C LEU A 631 -45.37 17.20 48.88
N TRP A 632 -44.45 16.69 49.70
CA TRP A 632 -44.84 15.84 50.83
C TRP A 632 -43.81 15.83 51.98
N ARG A 633 -43.49 17.03 52.49
CA ARG A 633 -42.83 17.19 53.80
C ARG A 633 -43.41 18.38 54.55
N SER A 634 -44.72 18.34 54.77
CA SER A 634 -45.39 19.11 55.81
C SER A 634 -46.59 18.34 56.35
N ARG A 635 -46.34 17.41 57.29
CA ARG A 635 -47.26 17.08 58.39
C ARG A 635 -46.62 16.08 59.35
N ARG A 636 -46.66 16.46 60.64
CA ARG A 636 -46.21 15.77 61.88
C ARG A 636 -44.77 16.13 62.28
N ARG A 637 -44.55 17.31 62.89
CA ARG A 637 -44.78 17.72 64.30
C ARG A 637 -43.79 17.08 65.30
N ALA A 638 -42.72 17.79 65.61
CA ALA A 638 -42.38 18.32 66.93
C ALA A 638 -41.29 19.38 66.74
#